data_AF-A0A7Y0FT17-F1
#
_entry.id   AF-A0A7Y0FT17-F1
#
_cell.length_a   1.000
_cell.length_b   1.000
_cell.length_c   1.000
_cell.angle_alpha   90.00
_cell.angle_beta   90.00
_cell.angle_gamma   90.00
#
_symmetry.space_group_name_H-M   'P 1'
#
loop_
_entity.id
_entity.type
_entity.pdbx_description
1 polymer ?
#
loop_
_entity_poly.entity_id
_entity_poly.type
_entity_poly.pdbx_seq_one_letter_code
_entity_poly.pdbx_strand_id
1 'polypeptide(L)'
;MKKLKLLINFFTICLFLSIGTHIVKAQDSDSDGITDVSDLDDDNDGVPDAEESPDCFYTVYEANRIVSVISPLNGGVGDPAAGTNIPLLYNDNTNDGTTLTAYNFAALQAITSGSAIFTVQYPTPVILKSVAVTQAANGMAGSGFAKLYGSNDGIGYTLLTTGAGISIAGTNPVFTNTSTTPYLYYQIRYIGTVSAGNATSVTAGTAAIHEISSLLSTTTVYTPSAHPKSGICSVDTDGDGTPNHLDTDSDGDTCPDAYEGGATSNKTISVLPAPYGTNGLANAVETSADSGQVSYVSTYAKYANNNNQNLCIDTDNDGVPNPIDIDDDNDGVLDTSEGDFCGKINRNIRVGYLASGVGDNGLATNLLLNLNNFGSHGTYNKTTGITLVPFATEASITEASLLANTIDVFFVGSSANDATTSADKVSTALNTRLITWAQNNSKSIFALQNNAIDYGYTITNNNVNPNTPSGTIGTNTYTNGYWPTSSLNQSGAIQMTIQSSTRPFDILMTDANLRPVVITDRGYNLLIFPDATIYNTESGMVTPTTNDQKAIADTWTYFFDRFVAPQCTTVDTDGDSTPNHLDLDSDGDGCSDALESGATTSLTPNFAFTSAAGTATDTNSDGLADIVDANTNRIPDYLSTYDPHALDNTIRKCLDSDGDILPDAADMDDDNDGILDTNEGNTCSGLGRNLRIGYLNTTVGTTGLMMNMLSNTANFSSTGTYNKFSGITFVPYATEAAITEAQLLANNIDVFYVGSSATDAQTSVDKLSTAVNTRILSWSDNNNKGVIVMQNNATDYGYQITNNNLNTDVPYGSIGDAVFTNGYWPENTFNQSGTVQMTIASLTRTYETAMVDANGKAVFARDADRKIVFIPDATSFSGANQTASTITNAELRIAADVWAYSFDVFLDGQQTCTTIDTDGDGIPNHLDLDSDNDGCLDALEGTANITLSQLVNAGGSLSVGTGSSASNQNLCAGSVCVDINGIPTIVGNTGQGIGDSQNASVSSGCFCYKPATLTGTVLDTKYGITALGRAGVNSGNWPMVRKGAWTALEAKTKGFVVNRIPTTAQVNAIAIPVEGMMVYDEEADCLKIYTTVDNGMTFSWQCFNTQACPDY
;
A
#
# COMPACT_ATOMS: atom_id res chain seq x y z
N MET A 1 73.28 -6.56 44.70
CA MET A 1 72.71 -6.52 43.33
C MET A 1 71.29 -7.12 43.23
N LYS A 2 71.00 -8.33 43.75
CA LYS A 2 69.62 -8.88 43.72
C LYS A 2 68.56 -8.04 44.48
N LYS A 3 68.93 -7.38 45.59
CA LYS A 3 68.03 -6.47 46.34
C LYS A 3 67.78 -5.12 45.67
N LEU A 4 68.68 -4.67 44.77
CA LEU A 4 68.52 -3.40 44.04
C LEU A 4 67.59 -3.57 42.82
N LYS A 5 67.64 -4.74 42.16
CA LYS A 5 66.66 -5.11 41.12
C LYS A 5 65.23 -5.28 41.67
N LEU A 6 65.10 -5.80 42.90
CA LEU A 6 63.79 -5.92 43.54
C LEU A 6 63.21 -4.54 43.91
N LEU A 7 64.06 -3.60 44.35
CA LEU A 7 63.64 -2.24 44.69
C LEU A 7 63.28 -1.42 43.44
N ILE A 8 64.01 -1.59 42.34
CA ILE A 8 63.71 -0.95 41.05
C ILE A 8 62.39 -1.50 40.49
N ASN A 9 62.20 -2.82 40.46
CA ASN A 9 60.93 -3.39 39.99
C ASN A 9 59.73 -3.03 40.89
N PHE A 10 59.93 -2.89 42.20
CA PHE A 10 58.87 -2.45 43.13
C PHE A 10 58.53 -0.97 42.91
N PHE A 11 59.51 -0.11 42.61
CA PHE A 11 59.26 1.29 42.24
C PHE A 11 58.63 1.43 40.85
N THR A 12 58.99 0.59 39.88
CA THR A 12 58.34 0.61 38.56
C THR A 12 56.88 0.13 38.66
N ILE A 13 56.60 -0.91 39.45
CA ILE A 13 55.23 -1.40 39.67
C ILE A 13 54.41 -0.39 40.48
N CYS A 14 54.97 0.28 41.49
CA CYS A 14 54.28 1.36 42.20
C CYS A 14 54.08 2.63 41.34
N LEU A 15 54.96 2.92 40.38
CA LEU A 15 54.77 4.03 39.43
C LEU A 15 53.67 3.71 38.40
N PHE A 16 53.45 2.44 38.06
CA PHE A 16 52.33 2.00 37.21
C PHE A 16 51.00 1.81 37.97
N LEU A 17 51.02 1.61 39.30
CA LEU A 17 49.79 1.46 40.12
C LEU A 17 49.34 2.74 40.87
N SER A 18 50.04 3.87 40.74
CA SER A 18 49.67 5.13 41.44
C SER A 18 49.47 6.35 40.54
N ILE A 19 49.35 6.14 39.22
CA ILE A 19 48.89 7.16 38.27
C ILE A 19 47.60 6.63 37.61
N GLY A 20 46.62 6.35 38.45
CA GLY A 20 45.25 6.04 38.05
C GLY A 20 44.32 7.17 38.45
N THR A 21 44.57 8.37 37.92
CA THR A 21 43.60 9.47 37.88
C THR A 21 43.88 10.30 36.62
N HIS A 22 42.95 10.22 35.67
CA HIS A 22 42.66 11.16 34.59
C HIS A 22 43.84 11.69 33.75
N ILE A 23 44.34 10.87 32.84
CA ILE A 23 44.56 11.34 31.46
C ILE A 23 43.83 10.32 30.59
N VAL A 24 42.56 10.61 30.30
CA VAL A 24 41.92 10.08 29.09
C VAL A 24 42.84 10.57 27.98
N LYS A 25 43.56 9.66 27.31
CA LYS A 25 43.94 9.98 25.93
C LYS A 25 42.60 10.24 25.27
N ALA A 26 42.40 11.45 24.75
CA ALA A 26 41.25 11.74 23.93
C ALA A 26 41.18 10.62 22.88
N GLN A 27 40.10 9.85 22.94
CA GLN A 27 39.79 8.84 21.95
C GLN A 27 39.42 9.60 20.67
N ASP A 28 39.77 9.00 19.54
CA ASP A 28 39.66 9.54 18.18
C ASP A 28 39.33 8.27 17.38
N SER A 29 38.03 7.95 17.36
CA SER A 29 37.50 6.63 16.99
C SER A 29 37.61 6.38 15.49
N ASP A 30 37.39 7.40 14.67
CA ASP A 30 37.51 7.39 13.22
C ASP A 30 38.91 7.77 12.68
N SER A 31 39.81 8.28 13.53
CA SER A 31 41.17 8.70 13.19
C SER A 31 41.27 9.92 12.26
N ASP A 32 40.30 10.82 12.28
CA ASP A 32 40.31 12.06 11.50
C ASP A 32 41.21 13.16 12.10
N GLY A 33 41.60 12.98 13.37
CA GLY A 33 42.49 13.86 14.13
C GLY A 33 41.78 14.89 15.01
N ILE A 34 40.45 14.88 15.03
CA ILE A 34 39.58 15.40 16.09
C ILE A 34 39.46 14.29 17.14
N THR A 35 38.73 14.52 18.23
CA THR A 35 38.66 13.55 19.32
C THR A 35 37.21 13.45 19.70
N ASP A 36 36.71 12.26 20.02
CA ASP A 36 35.28 11.96 20.19
C ASP A 36 34.54 12.99 21.10
N VAL A 37 35.23 13.51 22.11
CA VAL A 37 34.67 14.55 23.01
C VAL A 37 34.45 15.94 22.37
N SER A 38 34.90 16.14 21.15
CA SER A 38 34.88 17.38 20.38
C SER A 38 34.55 17.14 18.91
N ASP A 39 34.35 15.88 18.54
CA ASP A 39 33.76 15.48 17.27
C ASP A 39 32.25 15.73 17.31
N LEU A 40 31.63 15.83 16.15
CA LEU A 40 30.19 15.88 16.01
C LEU A 40 29.61 14.59 15.41
N ASP A 41 30.48 13.71 14.92
CA ASP A 41 30.23 12.54 14.07
C ASP A 41 31.43 11.59 14.25
N ASP A 42 31.40 10.79 15.33
CA ASP A 42 32.54 10.02 15.85
C ASP A 42 32.99 8.85 14.94
N ASP A 43 32.17 8.45 13.95
CA ASP A 43 32.48 7.42 12.95
C ASP A 43 32.59 7.94 11.51
N ASN A 44 32.31 9.24 11.31
CA ASN A 44 32.42 9.96 10.07
C ASN A 44 31.50 9.47 8.94
N ASP A 45 30.36 8.87 9.28
CA ASP A 45 29.34 8.46 8.31
C ASP A 45 28.50 9.66 7.80
N GLY A 46 28.60 10.81 8.46
CA GLY A 46 27.91 12.05 8.12
C GLY A 46 26.66 12.33 8.93
N VAL A 47 26.18 11.35 9.69
CA VAL A 47 25.08 11.42 10.64
C VAL A 47 25.65 11.88 11.99
N PRO A 48 25.15 12.98 12.59
CA PRO A 48 25.73 13.45 13.84
C PRO A 48 25.41 12.55 15.05
N ASP A 49 26.35 12.38 15.99
CA ASP A 49 26.21 11.47 17.15
C ASP A 49 24.91 11.63 17.96
N ALA A 50 24.45 12.88 18.10
CA ALA A 50 23.25 13.20 18.85
C ALA A 50 21.95 12.86 18.13
N GLU A 51 22.02 12.51 16.85
CA GLU A 51 20.94 11.92 16.07
C GLU A 51 20.86 10.40 16.29
N GLU A 52 22.02 9.74 16.29
CA GLU A 52 22.13 8.28 16.43
C GLU A 52 21.96 7.83 17.87
N SER A 53 22.52 8.61 18.79
CA SER A 53 22.57 8.33 20.23
C SER A 53 22.06 9.50 21.08
N PRO A 54 20.82 9.97 20.86
CA PRO A 54 20.36 11.23 21.43
C PRO A 54 20.42 11.28 22.95
N ASP A 55 20.16 10.15 23.62
CA ASP A 55 20.12 10.07 25.09
C ASP A 55 21.48 10.42 25.74
N CYS A 56 22.55 10.39 24.95
CA CYS A 56 23.93 10.58 25.37
C CYS A 56 24.40 12.04 25.31
N PHE A 57 23.65 12.95 24.68
CA PHE A 57 24.07 14.34 24.48
C PHE A 57 23.21 15.34 25.24
N TYR A 58 23.83 16.45 25.66
CA TYR A 58 23.11 17.58 26.23
C TYR A 58 22.42 18.33 25.12
N THR A 59 21.19 18.63 25.40
CA THR A 59 20.30 19.30 24.47
C THR A 59 20.31 20.78 24.74
N VAL A 60 19.82 21.60 23.80
CA VAL A 60 19.80 23.06 23.99
C VAL A 60 19.07 23.47 25.27
N TYR A 61 18.05 22.70 25.66
CA TYR A 61 17.27 22.90 26.88
C TYR A 61 18.00 22.49 28.14
N GLU A 62 18.59 21.29 28.16
CA GLU A 62 19.38 20.83 29.29
C GLU A 62 20.59 21.75 29.51
N ALA A 63 21.22 22.20 28.42
CA ALA A 63 22.34 23.13 28.41
C ALA A 63 21.98 24.51 28.97
N ASN A 64 20.79 25.03 28.66
CA ASN A 64 20.34 26.32 29.17
C ASN A 64 19.85 26.27 30.63
N ARG A 65 19.82 25.10 31.27
CA ARG A 65 19.34 24.99 32.64
C ARG A 65 20.40 25.46 33.62
N ILE A 66 20.03 26.37 34.52
CA ILE A 66 20.91 26.77 35.61
C ILE A 66 21.08 25.58 36.57
N VAL A 67 22.32 25.14 36.78
CA VAL A 67 22.73 24.07 37.70
C VAL A 67 22.97 24.59 39.11
N SER A 68 23.58 25.78 39.24
CA SER A 68 23.81 26.41 40.54
C SER A 68 23.72 27.93 40.48
N VAL A 69 23.18 28.53 41.55
CA VAL A 69 23.37 29.95 41.87
C VAL A 69 23.97 30.04 43.25
N ILE A 70 25.10 30.72 43.37
CA ILE A 70 25.74 31.03 44.65
C ILE A 70 25.93 32.53 44.81
N SER A 71 25.95 33.00 46.05
CA SER A 71 26.37 34.36 46.38
C SER A 71 27.55 34.32 47.34
N PRO A 72 28.56 35.20 47.20
CA PRO A 72 29.59 35.37 48.22
C PRO A 72 29.09 36.14 49.45
N LEU A 73 27.84 36.64 49.43
CA LEU A 73 27.18 37.31 50.55
C LEU A 73 26.33 36.29 51.33
N ASN A 74 26.22 36.47 52.63
CA ASN A 74 25.39 35.60 53.48
C ASN A 74 23.90 35.90 53.27
N GLY A 75 23.08 34.86 53.17
CA GLY A 75 21.63 34.99 53.29
C GLY A 75 21.20 35.43 54.68
N GLY A 76 19.98 35.96 54.78
CA GLY A 76 19.31 36.30 56.03
C GLY A 76 18.95 35.07 56.87
N VAL A 77 18.18 35.28 57.94
CA VAL A 77 17.77 34.18 58.84
C VAL A 77 16.87 33.22 58.07
N GLY A 78 17.35 32.00 57.83
CA GLY A 78 16.64 30.96 57.08
C GLY A 78 17.08 30.82 55.62
N ASP A 79 17.91 31.73 55.11
CA ASP A 79 18.43 31.71 53.75
C ASP A 79 19.85 31.10 53.67
N PRO A 80 20.26 30.54 52.51
CA PRO A 80 21.60 29.94 52.35
C PRO A 80 22.75 30.90 52.64
N ALA A 81 23.79 30.39 53.31
CA ALA A 81 25.01 31.13 53.64
C ALA A 81 25.89 31.41 52.40
N ALA A 82 26.88 32.29 52.57
CA ALA A 82 27.81 32.63 51.50
C ALA A 82 28.53 31.40 50.92
N GLY A 83 28.59 31.31 49.60
CA GLY A 83 29.20 30.21 48.85
C GLY A 83 28.34 28.94 48.76
N THR A 84 27.22 28.89 49.48
CA THR A 84 26.26 27.79 49.38
C THR A 84 25.31 28.04 48.22
N ASN A 85 24.90 26.95 47.59
CA ASN A 85 23.90 26.96 46.55
C ASN A 85 22.57 27.56 47.05
N ILE A 86 21.89 28.34 46.20
CA ILE A 86 20.64 29.06 46.51
C ILE A 86 19.53 28.57 45.59
N PRO A 87 18.96 27.36 45.82
CA PRO A 87 18.00 26.77 44.91
C PRO A 87 16.77 27.65 44.68
N LEU A 88 16.36 28.42 45.69
CA LEU A 88 15.23 29.36 45.61
C LEU A 88 15.34 30.38 44.45
N LEU A 89 16.57 30.71 44.04
CA LEU A 89 16.81 31.67 42.96
C LEU A 89 16.86 31.02 41.58
N TYR A 90 16.97 29.70 41.53
CA TYR A 90 17.09 28.92 40.31
C TYR A 90 16.71 27.46 40.65
N ASN A 91 15.42 27.19 40.64
CA ASN A 91 14.81 25.89 40.51
C ASN A 91 13.33 26.19 40.48
N ASP A 92 12.57 25.32 39.83
CA ASP A 92 11.13 25.42 39.71
C ASP A 92 10.44 25.24 41.07
N ASN A 93 10.49 26.29 41.89
CA ASN A 93 9.66 26.36 43.07
C ASN A 93 8.30 26.94 42.66
N THR A 94 7.24 26.31 43.16
CA THR A 94 5.84 26.65 42.86
C THR A 94 5.37 28.00 43.42
N ASN A 95 6.30 28.88 43.83
CA ASN A 95 6.01 30.08 44.60
C ASN A 95 6.62 31.37 44.00
N ASP A 96 6.90 31.37 42.70
CA ASP A 96 7.50 32.40 41.82
C ASP A 96 6.83 33.80 41.79
N GLY A 97 6.00 34.13 42.78
CA GLY A 97 5.36 35.44 42.90
C GLY A 97 4.80 35.79 44.28
N THR A 98 5.07 34.99 45.32
CA THR A 98 4.58 35.28 46.67
C THR A 98 5.69 35.81 47.58
N THR A 99 5.39 36.79 48.43
CA THR A 99 6.35 37.40 49.38
C THR A 99 6.87 36.44 50.46
N LEU A 100 6.53 35.15 50.40
CA LEU A 100 6.76 34.14 51.44
C LEU A 100 8.00 33.25 51.20
N THR A 101 8.57 33.21 49.99
CA THR A 101 9.72 32.34 49.62
C THR A 101 10.82 33.07 48.84
N ALA A 102 11.19 34.27 49.29
CA ALA A 102 12.23 35.08 48.65
C ALA A 102 13.56 34.99 49.38
N TYR A 103 14.66 34.99 48.64
CA TYR A 103 16.01 35.10 49.20
C TYR A 103 16.30 36.54 49.60
N ASN A 104 16.84 36.74 50.81
CA ASN A 104 17.26 38.05 51.29
C ASN A 104 18.73 37.98 51.74
N PHE A 105 19.51 39.04 51.52
CA PHE A 105 20.83 39.13 52.13
C PHE A 105 20.71 39.45 53.64
N ALA A 106 21.63 38.94 54.45
CA ALA A 106 21.78 39.39 55.83
C ALA A 106 22.13 40.89 55.87
N ALA A 107 21.55 41.60 56.84
CA ALA A 107 21.71 43.04 56.98
C ALA A 107 23.18 43.46 57.17
N LEU A 108 23.50 44.69 56.74
CA LEU A 108 24.79 45.37 56.95
C LEU A 108 26.00 44.73 56.25
N GLN A 109 25.78 43.90 55.23
CA GLN A 109 26.88 43.40 54.38
C GLN A 109 27.28 44.45 53.34
N ALA A 110 28.58 44.74 53.25
CA ALA A 110 29.11 45.69 52.28
C ALA A 110 29.37 44.99 50.93
N ILE A 111 28.85 45.56 49.84
CA ILE A 111 29.17 45.21 48.46
C ILE A 111 30.16 46.23 47.93
N THR A 112 31.37 45.77 47.59
CA THR A 112 32.44 46.62 47.06
C THR A 112 32.55 46.49 45.55
N SER A 113 33.01 47.53 44.86
CA SER A 113 33.18 47.49 43.40
C SER A 113 34.08 46.32 42.98
N GLY A 114 33.62 45.52 42.02
CA GLY A 114 34.27 44.30 41.55
C GLY A 114 33.80 43.01 42.23
N SER A 115 33.10 43.10 43.36
CA SER A 115 32.52 41.94 44.05
C SER A 115 31.40 41.31 43.23
N ALA A 116 31.41 39.98 43.14
CA ALA A 116 30.26 39.23 42.65
C ALA A 116 29.09 39.37 43.64
N ILE A 117 27.89 39.50 43.09
CA ILE A 117 26.63 39.45 43.84
C ILE A 117 26.06 38.03 43.70
N PHE A 118 26.01 37.51 42.47
CA PHE A 118 25.60 36.14 42.16
C PHE A 118 26.56 35.52 41.13
N THR A 119 26.79 34.23 41.24
CA THR A 119 27.42 33.38 40.23
C THR A 119 26.41 32.31 39.83
N VAL A 120 26.13 32.22 38.55
CA VAL A 120 25.22 31.30 37.88
C VAL A 120 26.06 30.27 37.14
N GLN A 121 25.75 28.98 37.26
CA GLN A 121 26.45 27.87 36.60
C GLN A 121 25.49 27.10 35.69
N TYR A 122 25.97 26.65 34.54
CA TYR A 122 25.28 25.78 33.57
C TYR A 122 25.95 24.39 33.51
N PRO A 123 25.33 23.34 32.92
CA PRO A 123 25.93 22.02 32.84
C PRO A 123 26.99 21.92 31.75
N THR A 124 26.82 22.68 30.67
CA THR A 124 27.79 22.85 29.57
C THR A 124 27.98 24.35 29.30
N PRO A 125 29.11 24.81 28.74
CA PRO A 125 29.27 26.20 28.32
C PRO A 125 28.19 26.64 27.33
N VAL A 126 27.45 27.70 27.66
CA VAL A 126 26.38 28.25 26.79
C VAL A 126 26.60 29.73 26.50
N ILE A 127 26.05 30.22 25.39
CA ILE A 127 26.06 31.65 25.03
C ILE A 127 24.71 32.26 25.43
N LEU A 128 24.71 33.12 26.43
CA LEU A 128 23.50 33.83 26.83
C LEU A 128 23.30 35.11 25.98
N LYS A 129 22.07 35.51 25.70
CA LYS A 129 21.67 36.86 25.28
C LYS A 129 21.53 37.79 26.49
N SER A 130 20.96 37.29 27.58
CA SER A 130 20.82 38.08 28.82
C SER A 130 20.60 37.23 30.06
N VAL A 131 20.94 37.78 31.22
CA VAL A 131 20.56 37.28 32.55
C VAL A 131 19.65 38.32 33.21
N ALA A 132 18.49 37.93 33.72
CA ALA A 132 17.56 38.79 34.43
C ALA A 132 17.47 38.38 35.89
N VAL A 133 17.23 39.35 36.78
CA VAL A 133 16.96 39.10 38.20
C VAL A 133 15.63 39.72 38.57
N THR A 134 14.65 38.89 38.88
CA THR A 134 13.35 39.31 39.40
C THR A 134 13.46 39.55 40.89
N GLN A 135 13.21 40.78 41.32
CA GLN A 135 13.33 41.19 42.73
C GLN A 135 12.31 42.26 43.12
N ALA A 136 12.03 42.39 44.41
CA ALA A 136 11.43 43.60 44.95
C ALA A 136 12.39 44.79 44.75
N ALA A 137 11.84 46.01 44.72
CA ALA A 137 12.68 47.21 44.65
C ALA A 137 13.72 47.17 45.78
N ASN A 138 14.99 47.40 45.43
CA ASN A 138 16.15 47.33 46.31
C ASN A 138 16.59 45.92 46.76
N GLY A 139 16.18 44.85 46.07
CA GLY A 139 16.51 43.46 46.40
C GLY A 139 18.02 43.21 46.53
N MET A 140 18.77 43.39 45.45
CA MET A 140 20.24 43.29 45.47
C MET A 140 20.91 44.41 46.29
N ALA A 141 20.49 45.67 46.10
CA ALA A 141 20.93 46.83 46.88
C ALA A 141 19.99 48.02 46.67
N GLY A 142 19.94 48.95 47.64
CA GLY A 142 19.12 50.17 47.56
C GLY A 142 19.60 51.24 46.57
N SER A 143 20.80 51.07 46.02
CA SER A 143 21.38 51.90 44.97
C SER A 143 22.55 51.15 44.36
N GLY A 144 22.98 51.51 43.14
CA GLY A 144 24.13 50.89 42.52
C GLY A 144 23.89 50.40 41.11
N PHE A 145 25.00 50.02 40.47
CA PHE A 145 25.04 49.44 39.14
C PHE A 145 25.89 48.17 39.13
N ALA A 146 25.54 47.22 38.27
CA ALA A 146 26.28 45.98 38.06
C ALA A 146 26.45 45.67 36.57
N LYS A 147 27.36 44.74 36.26
CA LYS A 147 27.60 44.20 34.90
C LYS A 147 27.74 42.68 34.94
N LEU A 148 27.51 42.05 33.80
CA LEU A 148 27.67 40.61 33.61
C LEU A 148 29.10 40.25 33.20
N TYR A 149 29.58 39.13 33.72
CA TYR A 149 30.88 38.55 33.43
C TYR A 149 30.74 37.05 33.14
N GLY A 150 31.61 36.47 32.30
CA GLY A 150 31.62 35.05 31.93
C GLY A 150 32.93 34.37 32.29
N SER A 151 32.90 33.08 32.60
CA SER A 151 34.09 32.25 32.91
C SER A 151 33.84 30.78 32.57
N ASN A 152 34.89 30.06 32.13
CA ASN A 152 34.86 28.59 31.94
C ASN A 152 35.57 27.82 33.06
N ASP A 153 36.44 28.46 33.84
CA ASP A 153 37.19 27.85 34.93
C ASP A 153 36.64 28.18 36.33
N GLY A 154 35.67 29.09 36.40
CA GLY A 154 35.10 29.59 37.66
C GLY A 154 36.04 30.52 38.45
N ILE A 155 37.19 30.88 37.90
CA ILE A 155 38.24 31.67 38.55
C ILE A 155 38.46 32.98 37.78
N GLY A 156 38.76 32.89 36.49
CA GLY A 156 38.99 34.02 35.59
C GLY A 156 37.70 34.48 34.92
N TYR A 157 37.32 35.74 35.10
CA TYR A 157 36.05 36.29 34.58
C TYR A 157 36.28 37.42 33.57
N THR A 158 35.65 37.28 32.40
CA THR A 158 35.66 38.25 31.29
C THR A 158 34.41 39.12 31.34
N LEU A 159 34.54 40.43 31.13
CA LEU A 159 33.39 41.35 31.10
C LEU A 159 32.55 41.15 29.83
N LEU A 160 31.22 40.98 29.98
CA LEU A 160 30.30 40.68 28.88
C LEU A 160 29.36 41.83 28.51
N THR A 161 29.06 42.73 29.44
CA THR A 161 28.19 43.90 29.19
C THR A 161 28.99 45.08 28.65
N THR A 162 28.72 45.50 27.41
CA THR A 162 29.26 46.74 26.82
C THR A 162 28.47 47.97 27.27
N GLY A 163 29.14 49.09 27.55
CA GLY A 163 28.49 50.36 27.87
C GLY A 163 28.23 50.59 29.37
N ALA A 164 27.14 51.28 29.69
CA ALA A 164 26.76 51.65 31.05
C ALA A 164 26.30 50.40 31.85
N GLY A 165 26.62 50.34 33.14
CA GLY A 165 26.12 49.31 34.05
C GLY A 165 24.61 49.41 34.24
N ILE A 166 24.01 48.30 34.65
CA ILE A 166 22.58 48.14 34.86
C ILE A 166 22.25 48.43 36.33
N SER A 167 21.21 49.22 36.58
CA SER A 167 20.83 49.58 37.95
C SER A 167 20.27 48.37 38.69
N ILE A 168 20.80 48.09 39.88
CA ILE A 168 20.38 46.94 40.72
C ILE A 168 19.32 47.28 41.78
N ALA A 169 18.81 48.52 41.77
CA ALA A 169 17.77 48.98 42.70
C ALA A 169 16.34 48.78 42.18
N GLY A 170 16.17 48.54 40.87
CA GLY A 170 14.88 48.29 40.24
C GLY A 170 14.31 46.90 40.53
N THR A 171 13.14 46.58 39.96
CA THR A 171 12.44 45.31 40.20
C THR A 171 12.80 44.18 39.22
N ASN A 172 13.32 44.51 38.03
CA ASN A 172 13.75 43.52 37.04
C ASN A 172 15.00 43.97 36.26
N PRO A 173 16.17 44.08 36.91
CA PRO A 173 17.42 44.33 36.21
C PRO A 173 17.76 43.20 35.23
N VAL A 174 17.94 43.57 33.96
CA VAL A 174 18.33 42.68 32.86
C VAL A 174 19.74 43.03 32.41
N PHE A 175 20.65 42.07 32.49
CA PHE A 175 22.04 42.18 32.07
C PHE A 175 22.22 41.52 30.70
N THR A 176 22.46 42.32 29.68
CA THR A 176 22.71 41.81 28.33
C THR A 176 24.15 41.34 28.17
N ASN A 177 24.32 40.27 27.40
CA ASN A 177 25.58 39.77 26.91
C ASN A 177 25.78 40.22 25.46
N THR A 178 27.01 40.58 25.11
CA THR A 178 27.41 40.96 23.75
C THR A 178 28.54 40.07 23.19
N SER A 179 29.02 39.13 24.00
CA SER A 179 30.02 38.14 23.63
C SER A 179 29.37 36.93 22.97
N THR A 180 29.97 36.44 21.89
CA THR A 180 29.63 35.17 21.24
C THR A 180 30.37 33.96 21.85
N THR A 181 31.28 34.18 22.80
CA THR A 181 31.97 33.08 23.50
C THR A 181 31.03 32.39 24.49
N PRO A 182 30.95 31.04 24.49
CA PRO A 182 30.19 30.27 25.49
C PRO A 182 30.92 30.25 26.84
N TYR A 183 30.15 30.29 27.93
CA TYR A 183 30.68 30.25 29.29
C TYR A 183 29.92 29.27 30.19
N LEU A 184 30.63 28.54 31.04
CA LEU A 184 30.06 27.66 32.06
C LEU A 184 29.50 28.45 33.26
N TYR A 185 30.14 29.57 33.59
CA TYR A 185 29.79 30.42 34.74
C TYR A 185 29.52 31.86 34.30
N TYR A 186 28.42 32.41 34.80
CA TYR A 186 28.05 33.82 34.61
C TYR A 186 27.97 34.53 35.95
N GLN A 187 28.61 35.70 36.08
CA GLN A 187 28.64 36.48 37.30
C GLN A 187 28.04 37.87 37.13
N ILE A 188 27.12 38.22 38.02
CA ILE A 188 26.64 39.60 38.18
C ILE A 188 27.58 40.28 39.18
N ARG A 189 28.38 41.25 38.73
CA ARG A 189 29.32 41.97 39.59
C ARG A 189 28.94 43.43 39.76
N TYR A 190 28.99 43.90 41.00
CA TYR A 190 28.78 45.30 41.33
C TYR A 190 29.91 46.17 40.80
N ILE A 191 29.60 47.34 40.23
CA ILE A 191 30.59 48.25 39.63
C ILE A 191 30.65 49.63 40.29
N GLY A 192 29.72 49.99 41.18
CA GLY A 192 29.68 51.30 41.84
C GLY A 192 28.31 51.97 41.85
N THR A 193 28.25 53.21 42.36
CA THR A 193 27.00 54.00 42.48
C THR A 193 26.67 54.85 41.26
N VAL A 194 27.52 54.84 40.24
CA VAL A 194 27.28 55.48 38.93
C VAL A 194 27.34 54.43 37.83
N SER A 195 26.64 54.65 36.72
CA SER A 195 26.53 53.68 35.63
C SER A 195 27.86 53.42 34.90
N ALA A 196 28.84 54.34 34.98
CA ALA A 196 30.20 54.10 34.50
C ALA A 196 31.07 53.25 35.45
N GLY A 197 30.61 53.03 36.68
CA GLY A 197 31.36 52.41 37.77
C GLY A 197 32.20 53.40 38.59
N ASN A 198 32.39 53.10 39.88
CA ASN A 198 33.26 53.83 40.82
C ASN A 198 33.60 52.93 42.03
N ALA A 199 34.55 53.36 42.86
CA ALA A 199 34.98 52.58 44.03
C ALA A 199 34.06 52.69 45.27
N THR A 200 32.86 53.28 45.13
CA THR A 200 31.94 53.49 46.27
C THR A 200 31.22 52.19 46.60
N SER A 201 31.27 51.76 47.86
CA SER A 201 30.54 50.58 48.35
C SER A 201 29.08 50.89 48.67
N VAL A 202 28.22 49.89 48.58
CA VAL A 202 26.82 49.93 49.03
C VAL A 202 26.53 48.80 50.00
N THR A 203 25.44 48.89 50.74
CA THR A 203 24.96 47.79 51.57
C THR A 203 24.09 46.86 50.73
N ALA A 204 24.28 45.55 50.89
CA ALA A 204 23.40 44.54 50.32
C ALA A 204 21.94 44.78 50.73
N GLY A 205 21.02 44.59 49.81
CA GLY A 205 19.60 44.80 50.03
C GLY A 205 19.02 43.73 50.95
N THR A 206 18.03 44.11 51.76
CA THR A 206 17.25 43.20 52.61
C THR A 206 15.84 43.02 52.08
N ALA A 207 15.64 43.27 50.78
CA ALA A 207 14.36 43.12 50.11
C ALA A 207 14.35 41.83 49.28
N ALA A 208 13.17 41.27 49.08
CA ALA A 208 12.94 39.97 48.47
C ALA A 208 13.56 39.86 47.06
N ILE A 209 14.46 38.89 46.85
CA ILE A 209 14.94 38.45 45.54
C ILE A 209 14.22 37.15 45.21
N HIS A 210 13.54 37.11 44.06
CA HIS A 210 12.62 36.03 43.70
C HIS A 210 13.29 35.02 42.76
N GLU A 211 13.85 35.47 41.64
CA GLU A 211 14.31 34.55 40.59
C GLU A 211 15.48 35.12 39.79
N ILE A 212 16.39 34.26 39.33
CA ILE A 212 17.37 34.56 38.29
C ILE A 212 17.05 33.70 37.07
N SER A 213 16.78 34.35 35.94
CA SER A 213 16.49 33.69 34.67
C SER A 213 17.50 34.10 33.59
N SER A 214 17.64 33.28 32.56
CA SER A 214 18.57 33.53 31.45
C SER A 214 17.93 33.22 30.11
N LEU A 215 18.32 33.99 29.09
CA LEU A 215 17.89 33.80 27.71
C LEU A 215 19.12 33.46 26.88
N LEU A 216 19.08 32.38 26.09
CA LEU A 216 20.14 32.02 25.14
C LEU A 216 20.27 33.05 24.00
N SER A 217 21.48 33.12 23.43
CA SER A 217 21.70 33.86 22.20
C SER A 217 21.19 33.08 21.00
N THR A 218 20.47 33.75 20.11
CA THR A 218 19.98 33.18 18.84
C THR A 218 20.99 33.33 17.69
N THR A 219 22.19 33.83 17.98
CA THR A 219 23.22 34.16 16.97
C THR A 219 24.06 32.96 16.52
N THR A 220 23.97 31.84 17.23
CA THR A 220 24.71 30.60 17.01
C THR A 220 23.79 29.46 17.36
N VAL A 221 23.63 28.49 16.45
CA VAL A 221 22.84 27.29 16.71
C VAL A 221 23.60 26.44 17.73
N TYR A 222 22.90 25.92 18.73
CA TYR A 222 23.46 24.99 19.69
C TYR A 222 23.53 23.61 19.03
N THR A 223 24.70 22.98 18.96
CA THR A 223 24.90 21.65 18.36
C THR A 223 25.05 20.61 19.47
N PRO A 224 24.09 19.70 19.68
CA PRO A 224 24.12 18.71 20.76
C PRO A 224 25.31 17.75 20.73
N SER A 225 25.76 17.28 19.56
CA SER A 225 26.89 16.34 19.47
C SER A 225 28.18 16.90 20.10
N ALA A 226 28.39 18.23 20.05
CA ALA A 226 29.52 18.89 20.73
C ALA A 226 29.43 18.91 22.28
N HIS A 227 28.37 18.35 22.85
CA HIS A 227 28.07 18.45 24.28
C HIS A 227 27.64 17.09 24.88
N PRO A 228 28.49 16.05 24.84
CA PRO A 228 28.18 14.75 25.43
C PRO A 228 27.95 14.84 26.95
N LYS A 229 27.00 14.06 27.45
CA LYS A 229 26.75 13.88 28.89
C LYS A 229 27.86 13.03 29.50
N SER A 230 28.16 13.28 30.77
CA SER A 230 29.15 12.48 31.50
C SER A 230 28.63 11.05 31.77
N GLY A 231 29.06 10.08 30.97
CA GLY A 231 28.69 8.65 31.05
C GLY A 231 29.27 7.87 29.86
N ILE A 232 29.06 6.54 29.80
CA ILE A 232 29.27 5.77 28.56
C ILE A 232 27.91 5.66 27.87
N CYS A 233 27.85 6.08 26.63
CA CYS A 233 26.70 5.86 25.75
C CYS A 233 26.66 4.39 25.32
N SER A 234 25.51 3.73 25.41
CA SER A 234 25.40 2.28 25.19
C SER A 234 24.14 1.88 24.41
N VAL A 235 23.63 2.79 23.58
CA VAL A 235 22.59 2.44 22.60
C VAL A 235 23.30 1.69 21.49
N ASP A 236 22.81 0.48 21.20
CA ASP A 236 23.41 -0.53 20.33
C ASP A 236 22.19 -1.29 19.77
N THR A 237 21.77 -0.92 18.56
CA THR A 237 20.48 -1.34 17.97
C THR A 237 20.53 -2.81 17.53
N ASP A 238 21.61 -3.24 16.89
CA ASP A 238 21.77 -4.60 16.37
C ASP A 238 22.38 -5.58 17.40
N GLY A 239 22.96 -5.07 18.49
CA GLY A 239 23.52 -5.84 19.58
C GLY A 239 24.93 -6.38 19.32
N ASP A 240 25.68 -5.81 18.37
CA ASP A 240 27.03 -6.25 18.01
C ASP A 240 28.10 -5.80 19.05
N GLY A 241 27.75 -4.85 19.92
CA GLY A 241 28.60 -4.30 20.97
C GLY A 241 29.27 -2.97 20.62
N THR A 242 29.02 -2.42 19.44
CA THR A 242 29.38 -1.09 18.97
C THR A 242 28.19 -0.17 19.20
N PRO A 243 28.36 0.93 19.94
CA PRO A 243 27.27 1.88 20.10
C PRO A 243 26.97 2.58 18.77
N ASN A 244 25.70 2.89 18.50
CA ASN A 244 25.25 3.47 17.22
C ASN A 244 26.09 4.66 16.71
N HIS A 245 26.39 5.65 17.56
CA HIS A 245 27.24 6.81 17.19
C HIS A 245 28.72 6.46 16.89
N LEU A 246 29.07 5.18 16.88
CA LEU A 246 30.39 4.65 16.55
C LEU A 246 30.27 3.54 15.50
N ASP A 247 29.08 3.33 14.97
CA ASP A 247 28.70 2.20 14.15
C ASP A 247 28.09 2.67 12.83
N THR A 248 28.81 2.39 11.74
CA THR A 248 28.41 2.83 10.40
C THR A 248 27.27 2.01 9.76
N ASP A 249 26.72 1.03 10.49
CA ASP A 249 25.63 0.12 10.11
C ASP A 249 24.85 -0.28 11.38
N SER A 250 24.19 0.70 12.01
CA SER A 250 23.65 0.61 13.37
C SER A 250 22.60 -0.49 13.57
N ASP A 251 21.88 -0.88 12.52
CA ASP A 251 20.86 -1.94 12.60
C ASP A 251 21.31 -3.30 12.04
N GLY A 252 22.55 -3.37 11.55
CA GLY A 252 23.22 -4.58 11.11
C GLY A 252 22.62 -5.18 9.85
N ASP A 253 21.96 -4.37 9.01
CA ASP A 253 21.29 -4.81 7.81
C ASP A 253 22.17 -4.78 6.56
N THR A 254 23.43 -4.36 6.70
CA THR A 254 24.46 -4.21 5.65
C THR A 254 24.33 -2.98 4.76
N CYS A 255 23.29 -2.18 4.94
CA CYS A 255 23.17 -0.86 4.34
C CYS A 255 23.86 0.18 5.24
N PRO A 256 24.73 1.06 4.71
CA PRO A 256 25.44 1.98 5.59
C PRO A 256 24.55 3.14 6.08
N ASP A 257 24.71 3.49 7.35
CA ASP A 257 24.01 4.59 8.04
C ASP A 257 24.16 5.92 7.31
N ALA A 258 25.32 6.18 6.70
CA ALA A 258 25.55 7.35 5.85
C ALA A 258 24.52 7.50 4.72
N TYR A 259 24.16 6.39 4.06
CA TYR A 259 23.20 6.40 2.95
C TYR A 259 21.78 6.42 3.49
N GLU A 260 21.49 5.60 4.49
CA GLU A 260 20.17 5.47 5.09
C GLU A 260 19.73 6.69 5.90
N GLY A 261 20.71 7.37 6.49
CA GLY A 261 20.62 8.67 7.13
C GLY A 261 20.42 9.81 6.14
N GLY A 262 20.65 9.60 4.84
CA GLY A 262 20.54 10.63 3.81
C GLY A 262 21.76 11.55 3.69
N ALA A 263 22.88 11.21 4.35
CA ALA A 263 24.13 11.95 4.28
C ALA A 263 24.83 11.77 2.91
N THR A 264 24.56 10.65 2.22
CA THR A 264 25.04 10.38 0.85
C THR A 264 23.94 9.75 -0.02
N SER A 265 24.13 9.81 -1.35
CA SER A 265 23.32 9.09 -2.33
C SER A 265 24.00 7.80 -2.83
N ASN A 266 25.15 7.44 -2.25
CA ASN A 266 25.92 6.27 -2.65
C ASN A 266 25.81 5.15 -1.60
N LYS A 267 25.08 4.09 -1.97
CA LYS A 267 24.82 2.86 -1.19
C LYS A 267 26.08 2.14 -0.67
N THR A 268 27.28 2.51 -1.11
CA THR A 268 28.55 1.84 -0.73
C THR A 268 29.45 2.64 0.20
N ILE A 269 29.07 3.90 0.50
CA ILE A 269 29.86 4.75 1.39
C ILE A 269 29.33 4.57 2.80
N SER A 270 30.14 3.97 3.68
CA SER A 270 29.89 3.90 5.11
C SER A 270 30.61 4.98 5.92
N VAL A 271 31.62 5.62 5.30
CA VAL A 271 32.35 6.75 5.89
C VAL A 271 32.52 7.80 4.81
N LEU A 272 32.01 9.01 5.05
CA LEU A 272 32.08 10.10 4.09
C LEU A 272 33.52 10.54 3.85
N PRO A 273 33.90 10.88 2.61
CA PRO A 273 35.25 11.31 2.32
C PRO A 273 35.54 12.72 2.87
N ALA A 274 36.72 12.89 3.44
CA ALA A 274 37.35 14.17 3.80
C ALA A 274 37.20 15.25 2.71
N PRO A 275 37.19 16.55 3.07
CA PRO A 275 37.70 17.11 4.32
C PRO A 275 36.69 17.16 5.46
N TYR A 276 37.17 16.83 6.67
CA TYR A 276 36.49 17.08 7.94
C TYR A 276 36.90 18.46 8.47
N GLY A 277 35.94 19.16 9.05
CA GLY A 277 36.15 20.48 9.61
C GLY A 277 36.91 20.45 10.94
N THR A 278 36.95 21.59 11.62
CA THR A 278 37.41 21.68 13.02
C THR A 278 36.42 21.08 14.03
N ASN A 279 35.26 20.67 13.54
CA ASN A 279 34.14 20.10 14.25
C ASN A 279 33.93 18.61 13.94
N GLY A 280 34.84 17.96 13.19
CA GLY A 280 34.80 16.53 12.88
C GLY A 280 33.76 16.10 11.83
N LEU A 281 32.60 16.74 11.79
CA LEU A 281 31.60 16.51 10.72
C LEU A 281 32.15 16.80 9.32
N ALA A 282 31.85 15.91 8.36
CA ALA A 282 32.27 16.04 6.97
C ALA A 282 31.73 17.33 6.30
N ASN A 283 32.62 18.16 5.75
CA ASN A 283 32.23 19.44 5.15
C ASN A 283 31.23 19.32 3.97
N ALA A 284 31.15 18.14 3.36
CA ALA A 284 30.27 17.88 2.22
C ALA A 284 28.79 17.86 2.60
N VAL A 285 28.47 17.54 3.85
CA VAL A 285 27.09 17.46 4.35
C VAL A 285 26.68 18.67 5.17
N GLU A 286 27.57 19.66 5.32
CA GLU A 286 27.28 20.87 6.08
C GLU A 286 26.61 21.98 5.25
N THR A 287 25.71 22.75 5.86
CA THR A 287 25.08 23.94 5.22
C THR A 287 26.11 24.98 4.74
N SER A 288 27.23 25.05 5.44
CA SER A 288 28.47 25.69 5.03
C SER A 288 29.62 25.01 5.75
N ALA A 289 30.80 24.93 5.12
CA ALA A 289 31.99 24.32 5.71
C ALA A 289 32.24 24.85 7.14
N ASP A 290 32.48 23.93 8.09
CA ASP A 290 32.67 24.17 9.53
C ASP A 290 31.45 24.77 10.27
N SER A 291 30.22 24.50 9.80
CA SER A 291 29.01 25.05 10.44
C SER A 291 28.45 24.20 11.60
N GLY A 292 28.74 22.90 11.62
CA GLY A 292 28.15 21.92 12.54
C GLY A 292 26.64 21.74 12.35
N GLN A 293 26.15 21.98 11.14
CA GLN A 293 24.74 21.92 10.76
C GLN A 293 24.62 21.18 9.42
N VAL A 294 23.90 20.05 9.42
CA VAL A 294 23.69 19.25 8.21
C VAL A 294 22.81 19.98 7.19
N SER A 295 23.05 19.75 5.90
CA SER A 295 22.33 20.33 4.76
C SER A 295 21.22 19.43 4.21
N TYR A 296 21.04 18.25 4.80
CA TYR A 296 20.03 17.26 4.44
C TYR A 296 19.04 17.05 5.58
N VAL A 297 17.92 16.38 5.29
CA VAL A 297 16.97 15.93 6.31
C VAL A 297 17.35 14.50 6.66
N SER A 298 17.72 14.26 7.92
CA SER A 298 18.14 12.92 8.34
C SER A 298 16.97 11.94 8.26
N THR A 299 17.23 10.77 7.69
CA THR A 299 16.30 9.63 7.65
C THR A 299 16.77 8.46 8.51
N TYR A 300 17.83 8.68 9.32
CA TYR A 300 18.47 7.67 10.16
C TYR A 300 17.46 6.94 11.05
N ALA A 301 16.59 7.69 11.73
CA ALA A 301 15.61 7.12 12.65
C ALA A 301 14.53 6.26 11.97
N LYS A 302 14.48 6.23 10.62
CA LYS A 302 13.53 5.44 9.83
C LYS A 302 14.17 4.20 9.21
N TYR A 303 15.40 4.33 8.71
CA TYR A 303 16.05 3.31 7.89
C TYR A 303 17.22 2.69 8.65
N ALA A 304 18.24 3.48 9.01
CA ALA A 304 19.45 3.05 9.74
C ALA A 304 19.26 2.50 11.17
N ASN A 305 18.03 2.44 11.67
CA ASN A 305 17.74 1.90 13.00
C ASN A 305 16.73 0.75 12.97
N ASN A 306 16.42 0.23 11.77
CA ASN A 306 15.39 -0.75 11.55
C ASN A 306 15.71 -1.63 10.33
N ASN A 307 16.31 -2.77 10.62
CA ASN A 307 16.71 -3.78 9.63
C ASN A 307 15.60 -4.37 8.73
N ASN A 308 14.34 -3.99 8.92
CA ASN A 308 13.22 -4.35 8.03
C ASN A 308 12.92 -3.25 7.01
N GLN A 309 13.76 -2.21 6.92
CA GLN A 309 13.57 -1.05 6.04
C GLN A 309 14.87 -0.73 5.28
N ASN A 310 15.61 -1.76 4.88
CA ASN A 310 16.89 -1.66 4.20
C ASN A 310 16.79 -0.85 2.89
N LEU A 311 17.31 0.38 2.87
CA LEU A 311 17.26 1.24 1.68
C LEU A 311 18.25 0.83 0.57
N CYS A 312 19.15 -0.10 0.84
CA CYS A 312 20.12 -0.56 -0.15
C CYS A 312 19.54 -1.64 -1.06
N ILE A 313 18.47 -2.32 -0.63
CA ILE A 313 17.75 -3.30 -1.45
C ILE A 313 16.91 -2.58 -2.51
N ASP A 314 16.98 -3.12 -3.72
CA ASP A 314 16.44 -2.59 -4.97
C ASP A 314 16.30 -3.83 -5.87
N THR A 315 15.17 -4.52 -5.71
CA THR A 315 14.94 -5.89 -6.21
C THR A 315 14.98 -5.94 -7.72
N ASP A 316 14.31 -5.00 -8.38
CA ASP A 316 14.17 -4.91 -9.82
C ASP A 316 15.31 -4.12 -10.51
N ASN A 317 16.12 -3.38 -9.73
CA ASN A 317 17.25 -2.55 -10.18
C ASN A 317 16.84 -1.38 -11.08
N ASP A 318 15.67 -0.78 -10.87
CA ASP A 318 15.28 0.44 -11.58
C ASP A 318 15.88 1.73 -10.97
N GLY A 319 16.42 1.63 -9.75
CA GLY A 319 17.05 2.71 -9.00
C GLY A 319 16.18 3.30 -7.89
N VAL A 320 14.98 2.76 -7.66
CA VAL A 320 14.09 3.05 -6.54
C VAL A 320 14.23 1.90 -5.51
N PRO A 321 14.69 2.18 -4.28
CA PRO A 321 14.79 1.14 -3.26
C PRO A 321 13.43 0.64 -2.76
N ASN A 322 13.32 -0.66 -2.47
CA ASN A 322 12.08 -1.31 -2.02
C ASN A 322 11.31 -0.55 -0.91
N PRO A 323 11.94 -0.02 0.17
CA PRO A 323 11.19 0.69 1.20
C PRO A 323 10.48 1.98 0.74
N ILE A 324 10.78 2.47 -0.47
CA ILE A 324 10.15 3.64 -1.08
C ILE A 324 9.48 3.35 -2.43
N ASP A 325 9.74 2.19 -3.00
CA ASP A 325 9.10 1.67 -4.20
C ASP A 325 7.62 1.34 -3.91
N ILE A 326 6.82 1.31 -4.97
CA ILE A 326 5.40 0.95 -4.92
C ILE A 326 5.07 -0.30 -5.75
N ASP A 327 6.04 -0.83 -6.50
CA ASP A 327 6.02 -1.99 -7.40
C ASP A 327 7.44 -2.62 -7.40
N ASP A 328 7.79 -3.28 -6.29
CA ASP A 328 9.16 -3.74 -5.95
C ASP A 328 9.81 -4.69 -6.99
N ASP A 329 9.02 -5.39 -7.80
CA ASP A 329 9.49 -6.29 -8.86
C ASP A 329 9.22 -5.78 -10.29
N ASN A 330 8.57 -4.62 -10.40
CA ASN A 330 8.29 -3.86 -11.62
C ASN A 330 7.46 -4.65 -12.63
N ASP A 331 6.54 -5.48 -12.16
CA ASP A 331 5.63 -6.25 -13.01
C ASP A 331 4.39 -5.43 -13.42
N GLY A 332 4.26 -4.22 -12.87
CA GLY A 332 3.20 -3.25 -13.08
C GLY A 332 2.07 -3.33 -12.06
N VAL A 333 2.08 -4.34 -11.18
CA VAL A 333 1.19 -4.53 -10.04
C VAL A 333 1.78 -3.80 -8.83
N LEU A 334 0.93 -3.22 -7.99
CA LEU A 334 1.41 -2.51 -6.80
C LEU A 334 1.66 -3.50 -5.66
N ASP A 335 2.71 -3.29 -4.84
CA ASP A 335 2.98 -4.15 -3.66
C ASP A 335 1.75 -4.27 -2.75
N THR A 336 0.99 -3.17 -2.68
CA THR A 336 -0.24 -3.09 -1.88
C THR A 336 -1.36 -3.99 -2.39
N SER A 337 -1.43 -4.24 -3.69
CA SER A 337 -2.33 -5.22 -4.31
C SER A 337 -1.86 -6.65 -4.07
N GLU A 338 -0.55 -6.85 -3.89
CA GLU A 338 0.10 -8.15 -3.67
C GLU A 338 0.24 -8.50 -2.18
N GLY A 339 -0.19 -7.58 -1.32
CA GLY A 339 -0.32 -7.82 0.11
C GLY A 339 0.93 -7.53 0.92
N ASP A 340 1.90 -6.78 0.39
CA ASP A 340 2.96 -6.21 1.21
C ASP A 340 2.49 -4.93 1.93
N PHE A 341 2.74 -4.96 3.23
CA PHE A 341 2.51 -3.82 4.10
C PHE A 341 3.74 -3.51 4.95
N CYS A 342 4.93 -3.97 4.57
CA CYS A 342 6.14 -3.71 5.33
C CYS A 342 6.39 -2.20 5.49
N GLY A 343 6.52 -1.75 6.75
CA GLY A 343 6.58 -0.33 7.06
C GLY A 343 5.25 0.44 6.90
N LYS A 344 4.20 -0.20 6.39
CA LYS A 344 2.84 0.31 6.16
C LYS A 344 1.84 -0.35 7.15
N ILE A 345 0.61 0.14 7.18
CA ILE A 345 -0.51 -0.42 7.97
C ILE A 345 -1.64 -0.71 7.01
N ASN A 346 -2.01 -1.98 6.84
CA ASN A 346 -3.13 -2.45 5.99
C ASN A 346 -4.52 -2.13 6.56
N ARG A 347 -4.70 -0.92 7.06
CA ARG A 347 -5.95 -0.36 7.53
C ARG A 347 -5.70 1.07 7.94
N ASN A 348 -6.79 1.80 8.05
CA ASN A 348 -6.70 3.12 8.59
C ASN A 348 -6.28 3.13 10.05
N ILE A 349 -5.48 4.13 10.38
CA ILE A 349 -5.25 4.49 11.77
C ILE A 349 -6.57 5.06 12.30
N ARG A 350 -7.12 4.42 13.33
CA ARG A 350 -8.43 4.79 13.88
C ARG A 350 -8.26 5.77 15.03
N VAL A 351 -8.75 7.00 14.85
CA VAL A 351 -8.63 8.09 15.82
C VAL A 351 -9.97 8.32 16.52
N GLY A 352 -10.07 7.95 17.79
CA GLY A 352 -11.26 8.19 18.61
C GLY A 352 -11.34 9.63 19.08
N TYR A 353 -12.54 10.22 19.10
CA TYR A 353 -12.77 11.56 19.65
C TYR A 353 -14.16 11.70 20.29
N LEU A 354 -14.33 12.70 21.17
CA LEU A 354 -15.65 13.02 21.74
C LEU A 354 -16.39 14.00 20.83
N ALA A 355 -17.53 13.58 20.28
CA ALA A 355 -18.26 14.30 19.22
C ALA A 355 -19.21 15.41 19.71
N SER A 356 -19.17 15.77 21.00
CA SER A 356 -19.97 16.89 21.51
C SER A 356 -19.41 17.45 22.82
N GLY A 357 -19.53 18.77 23.03
CA GLY A 357 -19.15 19.45 24.27
C GLY A 357 -17.66 19.81 24.36
N VAL A 358 -17.11 19.79 25.58
CA VAL A 358 -15.67 19.92 25.83
C VAL A 358 -14.94 18.73 25.21
N GLY A 359 -14.20 18.94 24.12
CA GLY A 359 -13.61 17.86 23.32
C GLY A 359 -13.74 18.08 21.81
N ASP A 360 -14.71 18.90 21.39
CA ASP A 360 -15.06 19.19 19.99
C ASP A 360 -14.92 20.69 19.67
N ASN A 361 -13.72 21.26 19.80
CA ASN A 361 -13.49 22.67 19.44
C ASN A 361 -13.49 22.93 17.91
N GLY A 362 -13.98 22.00 17.07
CA GLY A 362 -13.86 22.11 15.61
C GLY A 362 -12.43 22.11 15.06
N LEU A 363 -11.41 22.19 15.91
CA LEU A 363 -10.00 22.00 15.58
C LEU A 363 -9.67 20.51 15.43
N ALA A 364 -10.31 19.61 16.19
CA ALA A 364 -10.20 18.16 16.01
C ALA A 364 -10.61 17.74 14.59
N THR A 365 -11.73 18.28 14.12
CA THR A 365 -12.23 18.06 12.76
C THR A 365 -11.34 18.77 11.75
N ASN A 366 -10.98 20.05 11.90
CA ASN A 366 -10.12 20.69 10.89
C ASN A 366 -8.67 20.14 10.81
N LEU A 367 -8.06 19.67 11.91
CA LEU A 367 -6.70 19.07 11.92
C LEU A 367 -6.68 17.64 11.35
N LEU A 368 -7.65 16.80 11.74
CA LEU A 368 -7.66 15.39 11.35
C LEU A 368 -8.43 15.13 10.04
N LEU A 369 -9.19 16.12 9.53
CA LEU A 369 -9.86 16.05 8.22
C LEU A 369 -8.98 16.53 7.07
N ASN A 370 -7.79 17.12 7.33
CA ASN A 370 -6.81 17.33 6.26
C ASN A 370 -6.11 16.01 5.95
N LEU A 371 -6.91 15.10 5.37
CA LEU A 371 -6.57 13.72 5.14
C LEU A 371 -5.58 13.54 4.00
N ASN A 372 -5.33 14.58 3.21
CA ASN A 372 -4.26 14.61 2.22
C ASN A 372 -2.87 14.63 2.86
N ASN A 373 -2.74 14.77 4.18
CA ASN A 373 -1.48 14.50 4.87
C ASN A 373 -1.23 12.99 5.05
N PHE A 374 -2.21 12.12 4.77
CA PHE A 374 -2.19 10.69 5.05
C PHE A 374 -2.64 9.86 3.84
N GLY A 375 -2.15 8.63 3.68
CA GLY A 375 -2.46 7.79 2.50
C GLY A 375 -1.37 7.86 1.42
N SER A 376 -1.50 7.07 0.36
CA SER A 376 -0.49 6.91 -0.72
C SER A 376 -0.04 8.24 -1.37
N HIS A 377 -0.89 9.27 -1.34
CA HIS A 377 -0.62 10.60 -1.89
C HIS A 377 -0.34 11.68 -0.83
N GLY A 378 -0.27 11.33 0.46
CA GLY A 378 -0.03 12.27 1.55
C GLY A 378 1.39 12.28 2.10
N THR A 379 1.73 13.28 2.92
CA THR A 379 3.04 13.37 3.59
C THR A 379 3.37 12.13 4.45
N TYR A 380 2.34 11.39 4.90
CA TYR A 380 2.45 10.11 5.60
C TYR A 380 1.73 9.00 4.81
N ASN A 381 2.47 8.24 4.02
CA ASN A 381 1.96 7.19 3.13
C ASN A 381 1.96 5.76 3.71
N LYS A 382 2.32 5.61 4.99
CA LYS A 382 2.41 4.32 5.69
C LYS A 382 1.09 3.81 6.27
N THR A 383 -0.03 4.41 5.90
CA THR A 383 -1.36 3.95 6.29
C THR A 383 -2.29 4.14 5.10
N THR A 384 -3.31 3.31 5.01
CA THR A 384 -4.37 3.48 4.02
C THR A 384 -5.23 4.73 4.25
N GLY A 385 -5.05 5.42 5.39
CA GLY A 385 -5.73 6.66 5.74
C GLY A 385 -5.97 6.82 7.25
N ILE A 386 -6.75 7.83 7.64
CA ILE A 386 -7.16 8.05 9.03
C ILE A 386 -8.68 7.93 9.14
N THR A 387 -9.15 7.12 10.09
CA THR A 387 -10.58 6.93 10.37
C THR A 387 -10.97 7.58 11.69
N LEU A 388 -11.78 8.64 11.62
CA LEU A 388 -12.31 9.32 12.81
C LEU A 388 -13.49 8.55 13.43
N VAL A 389 -13.36 8.12 14.68
CA VAL A 389 -14.39 7.36 15.40
C VAL A 389 -15.06 8.24 16.46
N PRO A 390 -16.30 8.73 16.22
CA PRO A 390 -17.00 9.60 17.15
C PRO A 390 -17.58 8.83 18.34
N PHE A 391 -17.34 9.33 19.56
CA PHE A 391 -18.03 8.92 20.77
C PHE A 391 -19.03 9.98 21.20
N ALA A 392 -20.28 9.58 21.42
CA ALA A 392 -21.36 10.52 21.71
C ALA A 392 -21.25 11.16 23.10
N THR A 393 -20.72 10.43 24.09
CA THR A 393 -20.62 10.89 25.49
C THR A 393 -19.34 10.38 26.16
N GLU A 394 -18.87 11.06 27.21
CA GLU A 394 -17.75 10.54 28.01
C GLU A 394 -18.05 9.18 28.68
N ALA A 395 -19.32 8.88 28.91
CA ALA A 395 -19.77 7.61 29.48
C ALA A 395 -19.64 6.45 28.48
N SER A 396 -19.77 6.71 27.18
CA SER A 396 -19.58 5.69 26.13
C SER A 396 -18.12 5.34 25.87
N ILE A 397 -17.17 6.11 26.42
CA ILE A 397 -15.73 5.85 26.26
C ILE A 397 -15.27 4.94 27.40
N THR A 398 -15.20 3.65 27.14
CA THR A 398 -14.73 2.61 28.06
C THR A 398 -13.60 1.85 27.38
N GLU A 399 -12.72 1.22 28.14
CA GLU A 399 -11.65 0.38 27.55
C GLU A 399 -12.24 -0.69 26.60
N ALA A 400 -13.36 -1.31 26.98
CA ALA A 400 -14.08 -2.26 26.13
C ALA A 400 -14.60 -1.64 24.83
N SER A 401 -15.11 -0.41 24.85
CA SER A 401 -15.60 0.25 23.64
C SER A 401 -14.46 0.77 22.77
N LEU A 402 -13.33 1.18 23.34
CA LEU A 402 -12.12 1.57 22.59
C LEU A 402 -11.53 0.36 21.87
N LEU A 403 -11.44 -0.80 22.53
CA LEU A 403 -10.97 -2.05 21.91
C LEU A 403 -11.95 -2.58 20.86
N ALA A 404 -13.26 -2.54 21.13
CA ALA A 404 -14.27 -2.97 20.16
C ALA A 404 -14.29 -2.12 18.89
N ASN A 405 -13.88 -0.85 18.98
CA ASN A 405 -13.71 0.03 17.83
C ASN A 405 -12.26 0.12 17.35
N THR A 406 -11.39 -0.81 17.77
CA THR A 406 -9.98 -0.92 17.38
C THR A 406 -9.24 0.43 17.31
N ILE A 407 -9.48 1.29 18.31
CA ILE A 407 -8.89 2.64 18.34
C ILE A 407 -7.37 2.51 18.47
N ASP A 408 -6.64 3.27 17.65
CA ASP A 408 -5.18 3.35 17.70
C ASP A 408 -4.72 4.57 18.48
N VAL A 409 -5.39 5.70 18.24
CA VAL A 409 -5.10 6.98 18.89
C VAL A 409 -6.39 7.58 19.43
N PHE A 410 -6.35 8.18 20.60
CA PHE A 410 -7.49 8.95 21.12
C PHE A 410 -7.16 10.45 21.17
N PHE A 411 -7.96 11.26 20.48
CA PHE A 411 -7.87 12.71 20.49
C PHE A 411 -8.69 13.32 21.63
N VAL A 412 -8.05 14.21 22.39
CA VAL A 412 -8.64 14.92 23.53
C VAL A 412 -8.53 16.42 23.30
N GLY A 413 -9.63 17.00 22.80
CA GLY A 413 -9.74 18.43 22.52
C GLY A 413 -10.12 19.28 23.72
N SER A 414 -10.10 20.60 23.53
CA SER A 414 -10.66 21.58 24.47
C SER A 414 -12.01 22.10 23.97
N SER A 415 -12.63 23.10 24.62
CA SER A 415 -13.82 23.82 24.09
C SER A 415 -13.52 25.23 23.55
N ALA A 416 -12.26 25.66 23.55
CA ALA A 416 -11.86 27.00 23.10
C ALA A 416 -10.40 27.05 22.66
N ASN A 417 -10.08 27.91 21.68
CA ASN A 417 -8.71 28.05 21.14
C ASN A 417 -7.69 28.53 22.18
N ASP A 418 -8.15 29.17 23.26
CA ASP A 418 -7.35 29.64 24.40
C ASP A 418 -7.92 29.08 25.73
N ALA A 419 -8.13 27.76 25.79
CA ALA A 419 -8.73 27.09 26.95
C ALA A 419 -7.85 27.19 28.22
N THR A 420 -8.23 28.07 29.15
CA THR A 420 -7.44 28.35 30.38
C THR A 420 -8.09 27.84 31.66
N THR A 421 -9.32 27.30 31.60
CA THR A 421 -10.06 26.85 32.79
C THR A 421 -10.37 25.36 32.78
N SER A 422 -10.64 24.77 33.95
CA SER A 422 -11.04 23.36 34.08
C SER A 422 -12.39 23.04 33.44
N ALA A 423 -13.18 24.06 33.11
CA ALA A 423 -14.44 23.91 32.39
C ALA A 423 -14.24 23.73 30.88
N ASP A 424 -13.01 23.92 30.38
CA ASP A 424 -12.69 23.86 28.96
C ASP A 424 -11.99 22.55 28.53
N LYS A 425 -11.88 21.56 29.42
CA LYS A 425 -11.29 20.23 29.17
C LYS A 425 -12.30 19.11 29.41
N VAL A 426 -11.99 17.91 28.93
CA VAL A 426 -12.75 16.71 29.31
C VAL A 426 -12.58 16.40 30.80
N SER A 427 -13.46 15.56 31.36
CA SER A 427 -13.35 15.21 32.77
C SER A 427 -12.04 14.47 33.09
N THR A 428 -11.48 14.74 34.28
CA THR A 428 -10.32 14.00 34.80
C THR A 428 -10.57 12.50 34.82
N ALA A 429 -11.82 12.06 35.04
CA ALA A 429 -12.18 10.65 35.00
C ALA A 429 -12.08 10.04 33.58
N LEU A 430 -12.31 10.81 32.53
CA LEU A 430 -12.04 10.37 31.16
C LEU A 430 -10.54 10.32 30.87
N ASN A 431 -9.78 11.37 31.20
CA ASN A 431 -8.33 11.40 31.00
C ASN A 431 -7.62 10.23 31.70
N THR A 432 -8.01 9.90 32.94
CA THR A 432 -7.48 8.72 33.66
C THR A 432 -7.82 7.39 32.99
N ARG A 433 -9.00 7.27 32.36
CA ARG A 433 -9.36 6.04 31.62
C ARG A 433 -8.54 5.90 30.35
N LEU A 434 -8.41 6.98 29.58
CA LEU A 434 -7.65 7.00 28.33
C LEU A 434 -6.18 6.65 28.57
N ILE A 435 -5.54 7.28 29.57
CA ILE A 435 -4.13 7.02 29.87
C ILE A 435 -3.89 5.56 30.29
N THR A 436 -4.83 4.96 31.04
CA THR A 436 -4.76 3.56 31.44
C THR A 436 -4.93 2.63 30.23
N TRP A 437 -5.89 2.92 29.36
CA TRP A 437 -6.12 2.15 28.12
C TRP A 437 -4.91 2.21 27.18
N ALA A 438 -4.34 3.40 26.99
CA ALA A 438 -3.16 3.61 26.15
C ALA A 438 -1.98 2.74 26.61
N GLN A 439 -1.70 2.74 27.92
CA GLN A 439 -0.63 1.92 28.49
C GLN A 439 -0.87 0.42 28.38
N ASN A 440 -2.08 -0.04 28.71
CA ASN A 440 -2.39 -1.47 28.74
C ASN A 440 -2.32 -2.12 27.36
N ASN A 441 -2.53 -1.34 26.30
CA ASN A 441 -2.75 -1.85 24.95
C ASN A 441 -1.75 -1.28 23.93
N SER A 442 -0.69 -0.61 24.39
CA SER A 442 0.29 0.08 23.55
C SER A 442 -0.35 1.01 22.51
N LYS A 443 -1.35 1.79 22.94
CA LYS A 443 -2.09 2.77 22.13
C LYS A 443 -1.69 4.18 22.49
N SER A 444 -2.11 5.15 21.68
CA SER A 444 -1.60 6.53 21.78
C SER A 444 -2.69 7.55 22.10
N ILE A 445 -2.29 8.69 22.66
CA ILE A 445 -3.20 9.78 22.99
C ILE A 445 -2.66 11.07 22.39
N PHE A 446 -3.57 11.88 21.86
CA PHE A 446 -3.30 13.24 21.45
C PHE A 446 -4.06 14.19 22.37
N ALA A 447 -3.38 15.08 23.08
CA ALA A 447 -4.01 15.99 24.04
C ALA A 447 -3.73 17.46 23.71
N LEU A 448 -4.79 18.27 23.66
CA LEU A 448 -4.70 19.71 23.52
C LEU A 448 -4.77 20.42 24.87
N GLN A 449 -3.88 21.40 25.06
CA GLN A 449 -3.97 22.45 26.07
C GLN A 449 -4.22 21.87 27.48
N ASN A 450 -5.14 22.45 28.25
CA ASN A 450 -5.51 22.10 29.64
C ASN A 450 -5.84 20.62 29.90
N ASN A 451 -6.08 19.78 28.88
CA ASN A 451 -6.18 18.32 29.06
C ASN A 451 -4.87 17.70 29.54
N ALA A 452 -3.72 18.27 29.15
CA ALA A 452 -2.40 17.83 29.59
C ALA A 452 -2.25 17.82 31.13
N ILE A 453 -3.03 18.64 31.83
CA ILE A 453 -2.97 18.76 33.29
C ILE A 453 -3.30 17.42 33.98
N ASP A 454 -4.29 16.69 33.48
CA ASP A 454 -4.66 15.40 34.07
C ASP A 454 -3.65 14.30 33.76
N TYR A 455 -2.78 14.51 32.78
CA TYR A 455 -1.68 13.60 32.46
C TYR A 455 -0.41 13.91 33.26
N GLY A 456 -0.46 14.83 34.22
CA GLY A 456 0.67 15.15 35.12
C GLY A 456 1.54 16.30 34.64
N TYR A 457 1.02 17.12 33.71
CA TYR A 457 1.68 18.32 33.23
C TYR A 457 1.09 19.57 33.90
N THR A 458 1.85 20.66 33.93
CA THR A 458 1.38 21.98 34.37
C THR A 458 1.41 22.90 33.16
N ILE A 459 0.37 23.72 33.03
CA ILE A 459 0.26 24.71 31.96
C ILE A 459 0.18 26.09 32.59
N THR A 460 1.10 26.96 32.18
CA THR A 460 1.16 28.35 32.64
C THR A 460 0.82 29.29 31.49
N ASN A 461 -0.10 30.23 31.75
CA ASN A 461 -0.44 31.32 30.82
C ASN A 461 0.65 32.38 30.95
N ASN A 462 1.59 32.42 30.01
CA ASN A 462 2.70 33.36 30.05
C ASN A 462 2.82 34.13 28.73
N ASN A 463 2.24 35.34 28.71
CA ASN A 463 2.60 36.40 27.75
C ASN A 463 3.93 37.10 28.12
N VAL A 464 4.54 36.67 29.24
CA VAL A 464 5.88 37.07 29.67
C VAL A 464 6.64 35.77 29.90
N ASN A 465 7.34 35.36 28.85
CA ASN A 465 8.41 34.38 28.82
C ASN A 465 8.85 33.77 30.19
N PRO A 466 8.52 32.51 30.51
CA PRO A 466 9.33 31.73 31.43
C PRO A 466 10.54 31.27 30.62
N ASN A 467 11.62 32.05 30.66
CA ASN A 467 12.82 31.83 29.83
C ASN A 467 13.60 30.53 30.14
N THR A 468 13.05 29.67 30.99
CA THR A 468 13.54 28.34 31.29
C THR A 468 12.34 27.43 31.57
N PRO A 469 12.27 26.23 30.99
CA PRO A 469 11.32 25.21 31.42
C PRO A 469 11.49 24.99 32.92
N SER A 470 10.43 25.16 33.69
CA SER A 470 10.47 24.95 35.13
C SER A 470 10.10 23.47 35.40
N GLY A 471 10.96 22.78 36.16
CA GLY A 471 10.78 21.40 36.64
C GLY A 471 12.13 20.71 36.92
N THR A 472 12.09 19.54 37.58
CA THR A 472 13.19 18.57 37.44
C THR A 472 13.08 17.99 36.04
N ILE A 473 13.80 18.55 35.06
CA ILE A 473 13.96 17.92 33.75
C ILE A 473 14.75 16.63 33.96
N GLY A 474 14.15 15.51 33.58
CA GLY A 474 14.71 14.19 33.75
C GLY A 474 13.62 13.15 33.95
N THR A 475 13.08 12.65 32.84
CA THR A 475 13.65 11.42 32.27
C THR A 475 13.41 11.35 30.76
N ASN A 476 13.89 12.30 29.94
CA ASN A 476 14.39 12.06 28.57
C ASN A 476 14.88 13.38 27.90
N THR A 477 16.13 13.34 27.45
CA THR A 477 16.65 13.56 26.10
C THR A 477 15.85 14.32 25.03
N TYR A 478 16.61 15.01 24.17
CA TYR A 478 16.20 15.63 22.92
C TYR A 478 17.24 15.30 21.84
N THR A 479 16.79 14.82 20.68
CA THR A 479 17.50 15.03 19.42
C THR A 479 17.46 16.53 19.11
N ASN A 480 18.36 17.02 18.25
CA ASN A 480 18.13 18.30 17.59
C ASN A 480 16.71 18.31 17.02
N GLY A 481 15.96 19.40 17.21
CA GLY A 481 14.62 19.46 16.64
C GLY A 481 14.69 19.17 15.15
N TYR A 482 14.04 18.09 14.71
CA TYR A 482 13.94 17.65 13.31
C TYR A 482 13.50 18.78 12.35
N TRP A 483 12.88 19.84 12.89
CA TRP A 483 12.28 20.92 12.11
C TRP A 483 12.71 22.30 12.61
N PRO A 484 13.91 22.81 12.24
CA PRO A 484 14.34 24.15 12.60
C PRO A 484 13.63 25.21 11.73
N THR A 485 12.31 25.35 11.88
CA THR A 485 11.61 26.49 11.30
C THR A 485 11.77 27.70 12.22
N SER A 486 12.54 28.69 11.77
CA SER A 486 12.77 29.93 12.53
C SER A 486 11.51 30.82 12.70
N SER A 487 10.34 30.36 12.27
CA SER A 487 9.18 31.20 11.97
C SER A 487 7.81 30.75 12.49
N LEU A 488 7.70 29.72 13.34
CA LEU A 488 6.40 29.44 13.95
C LEU A 488 5.94 30.62 14.83
N ASN A 489 4.85 31.26 14.41
CA ASN A 489 4.31 32.44 15.08
C ASN A 489 3.05 32.10 15.88
N GLN A 490 3.19 31.99 17.20
CA GLN A 490 2.05 31.98 18.13
C GLN A 490 1.37 33.35 18.13
N SER A 491 0.39 33.53 17.24
CA SER A 491 -0.35 34.79 17.05
C SER A 491 -1.47 35.02 18.08
N GLY A 492 -1.72 34.04 18.96
CA GLY A 492 -2.73 34.09 20.02
C GLY A 492 -2.48 35.17 21.08
N ALA A 493 -3.55 35.65 21.72
CA ALA A 493 -3.48 36.61 22.83
C ALA A 493 -2.94 35.98 24.13
N ILE A 494 -2.95 34.65 24.21
CA ILE A 494 -2.52 33.82 25.34
C ILE A 494 -1.53 32.79 24.80
N GLN A 495 -0.32 32.77 25.34
CA GLN A 495 0.73 31.81 24.99
C GLN A 495 0.92 30.86 26.19
N MET A 496 0.90 29.56 25.93
CA MET A 496 0.97 28.53 26.96
C MET A 496 2.32 27.82 26.96
N THR A 497 2.86 27.58 28.15
CA THR A 497 4.06 26.76 28.34
C THR A 497 3.70 25.48 29.09
N ILE A 498 4.31 24.36 28.69
CA ILE A 498 4.11 23.04 29.31
C ILE A 498 5.31 22.63 30.16
N GLN A 499 5.03 22.03 31.31
CA GLN A 499 6.02 21.61 32.29
C GLN A 499 5.61 20.30 32.96
N SER A 500 6.56 19.48 33.39
CA SER A 500 6.29 18.35 34.28
C SER A 500 7.42 18.18 35.30
N SER A 501 7.03 17.89 36.54
CA SER A 501 7.96 17.58 37.64
C SER A 501 8.04 16.09 37.96
N THR A 502 7.19 15.28 37.34
CA THR A 502 7.00 13.87 37.66
C THR A 502 7.10 12.94 36.45
N ARG A 503 7.05 13.50 35.23
CA ARG A 503 7.00 12.71 33.99
C ARG A 503 7.94 13.27 32.93
N PRO A 504 8.59 12.39 32.16
CA PRO A 504 9.42 12.81 31.06
C PRO A 504 8.66 13.15 29.79
N PHE A 505 9.27 14.02 28.99
CA PHE A 505 8.79 14.33 27.66
C PHE A 505 9.92 14.81 26.76
N ASP A 506 9.86 14.46 25.48
CA ASP A 506 10.71 14.98 24.41
C ASP A 506 10.04 16.23 23.82
N ILE A 507 10.81 17.27 23.48
CA ILE A 507 10.31 18.43 22.73
C ILE A 507 10.54 18.17 21.25
N LEU A 508 9.46 18.14 20.48
CA LEU A 508 9.51 17.89 19.03
C LEU A 508 9.66 19.17 18.23
N MET A 509 9.14 20.28 18.76
CA MET A 509 9.16 21.56 18.05
C MET A 509 9.17 22.75 18.99
N THR A 510 9.84 23.82 18.55
CA THR A 510 10.04 25.05 19.31
C THR A 510 9.65 26.27 18.48
N ASP A 511 9.27 27.37 19.13
CA ASP A 511 9.03 28.64 18.45
C ASP A 511 10.31 29.50 18.33
N ALA A 512 10.21 30.69 17.73
CA ALA A 512 11.33 31.62 17.55
C ALA A 512 12.01 32.11 18.85
N ASN A 513 11.42 31.83 20.02
CA ASN A 513 12.00 32.10 21.33
C ASN A 513 12.45 30.83 22.07
N LEU A 514 12.57 29.69 21.36
CA LEU A 514 12.88 28.36 21.88
C LEU A 514 11.86 27.85 22.89
N ARG A 515 10.58 28.19 22.74
CA ARG A 515 9.52 27.66 23.62
C ARG A 515 8.92 26.38 23.04
N PRO A 516 8.69 25.33 23.85
CA PRO A 516 8.04 24.11 23.38
C PRO A 516 6.66 24.40 22.81
N VAL A 517 6.44 24.00 21.56
CA VAL A 517 5.12 24.06 20.90
C VAL A 517 4.53 22.69 20.66
N VAL A 518 5.37 21.65 20.63
CA VAL A 518 4.95 20.25 20.54
C VAL A 518 5.85 19.41 21.43
N ILE A 519 5.25 18.56 22.26
CA ILE A 519 5.99 17.61 23.09
C ILE A 519 5.39 16.22 23.00
N THR A 520 6.19 15.19 23.27
CA THR A 520 5.72 13.80 23.39
C THR A 520 6.23 13.14 24.68
N ASP A 521 5.40 12.31 25.33
CA ASP A 521 5.73 11.52 26.53
C ASP A 521 5.95 10.04 26.13
N ARG A 522 7.21 9.60 26.11
CA ARG A 522 7.59 8.22 25.74
C ARG A 522 6.98 7.15 26.64
N GLY A 523 6.66 7.46 27.89
CA GLY A 523 6.12 6.47 28.82
C GLY A 523 4.65 6.10 28.55
N TYR A 524 3.98 6.88 27.70
CA TYR A 524 2.52 6.87 27.59
C TYR A 524 1.99 7.11 26.17
N ASN A 525 2.86 7.04 25.15
CA ASN A 525 2.52 7.29 23.74
C ASN A 525 1.63 8.53 23.57
N LEU A 526 1.98 9.61 24.27
CA LEU A 526 1.15 10.80 24.42
C LEU A 526 1.80 11.97 23.69
N LEU A 527 1.08 12.60 22.77
CA LEU A 527 1.47 13.85 22.10
C LEU A 527 0.67 15.01 22.67
N ILE A 528 1.35 16.11 22.99
CA ILE A 528 0.72 17.27 23.63
C ILE A 528 1.05 18.54 22.86
N PHE A 529 0.01 19.32 22.59
CA PHE A 529 0.11 20.68 22.06
C PHE A 529 -0.29 21.68 23.14
N PRO A 530 0.65 22.49 23.64
CA PRO A 530 0.35 23.48 24.66
C PRO A 530 -0.56 24.59 24.13
N ASP A 531 -0.48 24.93 22.84
CA ASP A 531 -1.22 26.05 22.22
C ASP A 531 -1.86 25.63 20.89
N ALA A 532 -3.18 25.78 20.79
CA ALA A 532 -3.95 25.39 19.61
C ALA A 532 -4.03 26.50 18.55
N THR A 533 -3.57 27.73 18.84
CA THR A 533 -3.63 28.86 17.90
C THR A 533 -2.66 28.75 16.73
N ILE A 534 -1.67 27.86 16.84
CA ILE A 534 -0.72 27.52 15.75
C ILE A 534 -1.44 26.98 14.50
N TYR A 535 -2.66 26.44 14.65
CA TYR A 535 -3.42 25.77 13.61
C TYR A 535 -4.50 26.61 12.93
N ASN A 536 -4.67 27.88 13.33
CA ASN A 536 -5.76 28.71 12.82
C ASN A 536 -5.67 29.05 11.31
N THR A 537 -4.55 28.71 10.65
CA THR A 537 -4.29 28.93 9.22
C THR A 537 -4.52 27.70 8.33
N GLU A 538 -4.86 26.54 8.91
CA GLU A 538 -5.02 25.25 8.18
C GLU A 538 -6.46 24.98 7.67
N SER A 539 -7.46 25.75 8.10
CA SER A 539 -8.87 25.45 7.77
C SER A 539 -9.15 25.55 6.26
N GLY A 540 -9.42 24.40 5.63
CA GLY A 540 -9.84 24.29 4.23
C GLY A 540 -8.71 24.20 3.19
N MET A 541 -7.49 23.82 3.60
CA MET A 541 -6.32 23.71 2.72
C MET A 541 -6.06 22.25 2.32
N VAL A 542 -5.64 22.05 1.06
CA VAL A 542 -5.49 20.73 0.41
C VAL A 542 -4.04 20.24 0.40
N THR A 543 -3.05 21.15 0.46
CA THR A 543 -1.60 20.86 0.49
C THR A 543 -0.84 21.88 1.35
N PRO A 544 0.14 21.45 2.17
CA PRO A 544 1.00 22.37 2.93
C PRO A 544 1.89 23.21 2.00
N THR A 545 1.64 24.52 1.91
CA THR A 545 2.40 25.45 1.03
C THR A 545 3.33 26.39 1.79
N THR A 546 3.19 26.46 3.12
CA THR A 546 4.09 27.22 3.99
C THR A 546 4.91 26.30 4.87
N ASN A 547 6.08 26.77 5.34
CA ASN A 547 6.95 26.01 6.25
C ASN A 547 6.24 25.61 7.55
N ASP A 548 5.34 26.48 8.04
CA ASP A 548 4.58 26.24 9.26
C ASP A 548 3.60 25.06 9.08
N GLN A 549 2.97 24.96 7.91
CA GLN A 549 2.03 23.89 7.55
C GLN A 549 2.75 22.56 7.31
N LYS A 550 3.93 22.60 6.66
CA LYS A 550 4.76 21.40 6.45
C LYS A 550 5.20 20.79 7.79
N ALA A 551 5.71 21.62 8.70
CA ALA A 551 6.13 21.16 10.02
C ALA A 551 4.97 20.54 10.84
N ILE A 552 3.74 21.01 10.64
CA ILE A 552 2.54 20.41 11.25
C ILE A 552 2.27 19.01 10.66
N ALA A 553 2.31 18.86 9.35
CA ALA A 553 2.13 17.56 8.69
C ALA A 553 3.24 16.57 9.11
N ASP A 554 4.48 17.03 9.14
CA ASP A 554 5.64 16.23 9.54
C ASP A 554 5.57 15.79 11.02
N THR A 555 4.94 16.59 11.89
CA THR A 555 4.69 16.22 13.29
C THR A 555 3.75 15.02 13.39
N TRP A 556 2.76 14.92 12.50
CA TRP A 556 1.86 13.78 12.43
C TRP A 556 2.58 12.53 11.93
N THR A 557 3.38 12.67 10.86
CA THR A 557 4.24 11.60 10.32
C THR A 557 5.11 11.02 11.43
N TYR A 558 5.87 11.87 12.13
CA TYR A 558 6.71 11.46 13.26
C TYR A 558 5.92 10.72 14.34
N PHE A 559 4.75 11.24 14.72
CA PHE A 559 3.94 10.63 15.77
C PHE A 559 3.42 9.24 15.38
N PHE A 560 2.94 9.07 14.15
CA PHE A 560 2.43 7.77 13.72
C PHE A 560 3.55 6.75 13.50
N ASP A 561 4.68 7.15 12.92
CA ASP A 561 5.86 6.29 12.77
C ASP A 561 6.41 5.81 14.12
N ARG A 562 6.44 6.70 15.11
CA ARG A 562 6.97 6.40 16.43
C ARG A 562 6.07 5.45 17.23
N PHE A 563 4.75 5.56 17.07
CA PHE A 563 3.80 5.00 18.04
C PHE A 563 2.74 4.07 17.46
N VAL A 564 2.69 3.89 16.14
CA VAL A 564 1.90 2.84 15.51
C VAL A 564 2.88 1.79 14.99
N ALA A 565 2.90 0.62 15.63
CA ALA A 565 3.83 -0.43 15.28
C ALA A 565 3.71 -0.79 13.79
N PRO A 566 4.82 -0.77 13.02
CA PRO A 566 4.81 -1.27 11.65
C PRO A 566 4.26 -2.71 11.64
N GLN A 567 3.44 -3.05 10.65
CA GLN A 567 3.02 -4.43 10.43
C GLN A 567 3.71 -4.91 9.16
N CYS A 568 4.82 -5.63 9.29
CA CYS A 568 5.34 -6.41 8.17
C CYS A 568 4.54 -7.70 8.09
N THR A 569 3.57 -7.71 7.18
CA THR A 569 2.91 -8.94 6.74
C THR A 569 3.11 -9.00 5.25
N THR A 570 3.84 -10.00 4.80
CA THR A 570 3.95 -10.36 3.39
C THR A 570 3.04 -11.56 3.12
N VAL A 571 2.47 -11.61 1.92
CA VAL A 571 1.77 -12.78 1.39
C VAL A 571 2.78 -13.56 0.53
N ASP A 572 2.68 -14.88 0.57
CA ASP A 572 3.46 -15.84 -0.23
C ASP A 572 2.45 -16.91 -0.63
N THR A 573 1.93 -16.80 -1.86
CA THR A 573 0.77 -17.58 -2.32
C THR A 573 1.15 -19.02 -2.67
N ASP A 574 2.26 -19.23 -3.37
CA ASP A 574 2.71 -20.55 -3.81
C ASP A 574 3.60 -21.26 -2.76
N GLY A 575 4.11 -20.53 -1.77
CA GLY A 575 4.93 -21.03 -0.67
C GLY A 575 6.41 -21.22 -1.02
N ASP A 576 6.93 -20.57 -2.06
CA ASP A 576 8.32 -20.69 -2.51
C ASP A 576 9.32 -19.86 -1.68
N SER A 577 8.82 -19.06 -0.73
CA SER A 577 9.56 -18.11 0.14
C SER A 577 9.96 -16.79 -0.51
N THR A 578 9.51 -16.53 -1.73
CA THR A 578 9.47 -15.22 -2.37
C THR A 578 8.11 -14.62 -2.09
N PRO A 579 8.02 -13.53 -1.31
CA PRO A 579 6.78 -12.80 -1.14
C PRO A 579 6.20 -12.34 -2.48
N ASN A 580 4.87 -12.28 -2.60
CA ASN A 580 4.18 -11.90 -3.83
C ASN A 580 4.67 -10.58 -4.46
N HIS A 581 4.80 -9.49 -3.69
CA HIS A 581 5.38 -8.22 -4.18
C HIS A 581 6.82 -8.27 -4.70
N LEU A 582 7.49 -9.42 -4.58
CA LEU A 582 8.84 -9.68 -5.09
C LEU A 582 8.85 -10.82 -6.11
N ASP A 583 7.67 -11.36 -6.44
CA ASP A 583 7.48 -12.58 -7.21
C ASP A 583 6.66 -12.30 -8.47
N LEU A 584 7.31 -12.47 -9.63
CA LEU A 584 6.72 -12.21 -10.93
C LEU A 584 5.70 -13.29 -11.38
N ASP A 585 5.47 -14.33 -10.57
CA ASP A 585 4.53 -15.45 -10.77
C ASP A 585 4.04 -15.97 -9.40
N SER A 586 3.25 -15.14 -8.70
CA SER A 586 2.87 -15.32 -7.29
C SER A 586 2.21 -16.66 -6.95
N ASP A 587 1.51 -17.29 -7.89
CA ASP A 587 0.86 -18.58 -7.69
C ASP A 587 1.60 -19.79 -8.30
N GLY A 588 2.72 -19.53 -8.99
CA GLY A 588 3.66 -20.50 -9.51
C GLY A 588 3.10 -21.34 -10.66
N ASP A 589 2.17 -20.79 -11.45
CA ASP A 589 1.49 -21.51 -12.52
C ASP A 589 2.18 -21.41 -13.89
N GLY A 590 3.20 -20.55 -13.98
CA GLY A 590 4.03 -20.29 -15.15
C GLY A 590 3.59 -19.06 -15.96
N CYS A 591 2.52 -18.38 -15.55
CA CYS A 591 2.07 -17.12 -16.10
C CYS A 591 2.55 -15.95 -15.24
N SER A 592 2.96 -14.86 -15.87
CA SER A 592 3.45 -13.71 -15.11
C SER A 592 2.29 -12.92 -14.49
N ASP A 593 2.46 -12.47 -13.25
CA ASP A 593 1.52 -11.62 -12.54
C ASP A 593 1.11 -10.39 -13.35
N ALA A 594 2.07 -9.76 -14.04
CA ALA A 594 1.85 -8.68 -15.00
C ALA A 594 0.77 -8.99 -16.07
N LEU A 595 0.76 -10.19 -16.63
CA LEU A 595 -0.22 -10.61 -17.64
C LEU A 595 -1.58 -10.90 -16.99
N GLU A 596 -1.54 -11.53 -15.83
CA GLU A 596 -2.73 -12.03 -15.16
C GLU A 596 -3.52 -10.92 -14.49
N SER A 597 -2.82 -9.91 -13.98
CA SER A 597 -3.34 -8.64 -13.54
C SER A 597 -3.86 -7.78 -14.70
N GLY A 598 -3.33 -7.96 -15.91
CA GLY A 598 -3.67 -7.16 -17.09
C GLY A 598 -2.79 -5.93 -17.29
N ALA A 599 -1.67 -5.82 -16.57
CA ALA A 599 -0.63 -4.81 -16.77
C ALA A 599 0.00 -4.91 -18.17
N THR A 600 0.12 -6.14 -18.70
CA THR A 600 0.68 -6.42 -20.02
C THR A 600 -0.16 -7.41 -20.82
N THR A 601 0.12 -7.50 -22.13
CA THR A 601 -0.37 -8.58 -23.00
C THR A 601 0.75 -9.55 -23.39
N SER A 602 1.92 -9.43 -22.75
CA SER A 602 3.07 -10.28 -23.00
C SER A 602 2.86 -11.66 -22.39
N LEU A 603 3.02 -12.71 -23.19
CA LEU A 603 3.01 -14.11 -22.73
C LEU A 603 4.38 -14.57 -22.21
N THR A 604 5.30 -13.64 -21.96
CA THR A 604 6.63 -13.97 -21.46
C THR A 604 6.51 -14.35 -19.98
N PRO A 605 6.94 -15.54 -19.55
CA PRO A 605 6.95 -15.89 -18.13
C PRO A 605 7.82 -14.89 -17.34
N ASN A 606 7.42 -14.59 -16.10
CA ASN A 606 8.10 -13.68 -15.19
C ASN A 606 8.40 -12.32 -15.87
N PHE A 607 7.38 -11.71 -16.46
CA PHE A 607 7.52 -10.45 -17.18
C PHE A 607 7.62 -9.29 -16.19
N ALA A 608 8.69 -8.50 -16.32
CA ALA A 608 8.87 -7.23 -15.63
C ALA A 608 9.20 -6.10 -16.62
N PHE A 609 8.73 -4.90 -16.32
CA PHE A 609 9.01 -3.66 -17.03
C PHE A 609 10.42 -3.14 -16.69
N THR A 610 11.46 -3.64 -17.38
CA THR A 610 12.84 -3.20 -17.11
C THR A 610 13.29 -1.99 -17.96
N SER A 611 14.07 -1.09 -17.34
CA SER A 611 14.71 0.06 -18.01
C SER A 611 15.65 -0.34 -19.17
N ALA A 612 16.22 -1.56 -19.12
CA ALA A 612 17.06 -2.13 -20.17
C ALA A 612 16.31 -2.43 -21.49
N ALA A 613 14.98 -2.60 -21.43
CA ALA A 613 14.12 -2.81 -22.59
C ALA A 613 13.60 -1.50 -23.23
N GLY A 614 13.84 -0.34 -22.60
CA GLY A 614 13.37 0.96 -23.09
C GLY A 614 11.84 1.15 -23.01
N THR A 615 11.15 0.29 -22.27
CA THR A 615 9.69 0.29 -22.04
C THR A 615 9.30 0.84 -20.68
N ALA A 616 10.24 0.93 -19.73
CA ALA A 616 10.02 1.42 -18.37
C ALA A 616 10.71 2.77 -18.17
N THR A 617 10.13 3.84 -18.70
CA THR A 617 10.42 5.15 -18.12
C THR A 617 9.64 5.23 -16.83
N ASP A 618 10.28 5.62 -15.74
CA ASP A 618 9.63 6.08 -14.52
C ASP A 618 10.04 7.55 -14.36
N THR A 619 9.13 8.45 -14.77
CA THR A 619 9.44 9.88 -14.82
C THR A 619 9.36 10.55 -13.45
N ASN A 620 8.56 10.00 -12.53
CA ASN A 620 8.32 10.56 -11.19
C ASN A 620 9.10 9.82 -10.08
N SER A 621 9.86 8.77 -10.43
CA SER A 621 10.76 8.01 -9.57
C SER A 621 10.02 7.42 -8.36
N ASP A 622 8.89 6.78 -8.62
CA ASP A 622 8.10 6.09 -7.60
C ASP A 622 8.06 4.57 -7.74
N GLY A 623 8.75 4.01 -8.74
CA GLY A 623 8.92 2.57 -8.96
C GLY A 623 7.91 1.94 -9.92
N LEU A 624 6.78 2.62 -10.19
CA LEU A 624 5.79 2.14 -11.16
C LEU A 624 6.10 2.64 -12.57
N ALA A 625 6.16 1.74 -13.55
CA ALA A 625 6.49 2.11 -14.91
C ALA A 625 5.45 3.04 -15.57
N ASP A 626 5.88 4.14 -16.21
CA ASP A 626 5.01 5.11 -16.91
C ASP A 626 4.14 4.47 -18.03
N ILE A 627 4.50 3.27 -18.51
CA ILE A 627 3.69 2.54 -19.51
C ILE A 627 2.37 2.03 -18.91
N VAL A 628 2.38 1.74 -17.62
CA VAL A 628 1.21 1.41 -16.82
C VAL A 628 0.77 2.56 -15.93
N ASP A 629 1.53 3.66 -15.77
CA ASP A 629 1.07 4.93 -15.17
C ASP A 629 1.47 6.15 -16.03
N ALA A 630 0.79 6.34 -17.15
CA ALA A 630 1.15 7.38 -18.11
C ALA A 630 0.91 8.80 -17.57
N ASN A 631 0.18 8.92 -16.46
CA ASN A 631 -0.21 10.18 -15.86
C ASN A 631 0.56 10.48 -14.55
N THR A 632 1.44 9.59 -14.12
CA THR A 632 2.39 9.73 -12.99
C THR A 632 1.70 9.98 -11.65
N ASN A 633 0.53 9.36 -11.44
CA ASN A 633 -0.29 9.56 -10.25
C ASN A 633 -0.21 8.41 -9.23
N ARG A 634 0.68 7.43 -9.42
CA ARG A 634 0.85 6.23 -8.56
C ARG A 634 -0.33 5.28 -8.62
N ILE A 635 -1.09 5.32 -9.69
CA ILE A 635 -2.27 4.49 -9.89
C ILE A 635 -2.14 3.85 -11.27
N PRO A 636 -2.12 2.51 -11.37
CA PRO A 636 -2.02 1.86 -12.66
C PRO A 636 -3.20 2.22 -13.58
N ASP A 637 -2.94 2.49 -14.86
CA ASP A 637 -3.85 2.88 -15.94
C ASP A 637 -4.61 1.69 -16.55
N TYR A 638 -4.78 0.60 -15.79
CA TYR A 638 -5.50 -0.61 -16.18
C TYR A 638 -6.33 -1.14 -15.01
N LEU A 639 -7.39 -1.91 -15.29
CA LEU A 639 -8.16 -2.57 -14.23
C LEU A 639 -7.44 -3.87 -13.84
N SER A 640 -6.77 -3.87 -12.69
CA SER A 640 -6.04 -5.03 -12.19
C SER A 640 -6.99 -6.17 -11.83
N THR A 641 -6.72 -7.34 -12.42
CA THR A 641 -7.35 -8.62 -12.09
C THR A 641 -6.43 -9.57 -11.33
N TYR A 642 -5.38 -9.03 -10.68
CA TYR A 642 -4.41 -9.79 -9.89
C TYR A 642 -5.12 -10.74 -8.90
N ASP A 643 -6.05 -10.21 -8.11
CA ASP A 643 -7.03 -11.02 -7.40
C ASP A 643 -8.29 -11.22 -8.26
N PRO A 644 -8.64 -12.45 -8.69
CA PRO A 644 -8.08 -13.73 -8.22
C PRO A 644 -7.07 -14.40 -9.17
N HIS A 645 -6.72 -13.81 -10.32
CA HIS A 645 -6.04 -14.56 -11.40
C HIS A 645 -4.59 -14.92 -11.12
N ALA A 646 -3.82 -14.07 -10.45
CA ALA A 646 -2.42 -14.31 -10.06
C ALA A 646 -2.30 -14.93 -8.66
N LEU A 647 -3.43 -15.39 -8.09
CA LEU A 647 -3.51 -15.97 -6.76
C LEU A 647 -4.10 -17.39 -6.79
N ASP A 648 -4.38 -17.93 -7.97
CA ASP A 648 -5.02 -19.21 -8.19
C ASP A 648 -4.40 -19.92 -9.39
N ASN A 649 -3.43 -20.78 -9.08
CA ASN A 649 -2.66 -21.55 -10.07
C ASN A 649 -3.46 -22.51 -10.96
N THR A 650 -4.79 -22.54 -10.82
CA THR A 650 -5.67 -23.19 -11.77
C THR A 650 -6.03 -22.28 -12.96
N ILE A 651 -5.67 -21.00 -12.93
CA ILE A 651 -6.04 -19.96 -13.90
C ILE A 651 -4.84 -19.56 -14.79
N ARG A 652 -4.25 -20.52 -15.50
CA ARG A 652 -3.11 -20.27 -16.41
C ARG A 652 -3.45 -19.45 -17.67
N LYS A 653 -3.50 -18.12 -17.59
CA LYS A 653 -3.91 -17.24 -18.71
C LYS A 653 -2.97 -17.23 -19.92
N CYS A 654 -1.70 -17.56 -19.70
CA CYS A 654 -0.64 -17.54 -20.70
C CYS A 654 -0.48 -18.87 -21.45
N LEU A 655 -1.18 -19.92 -21.02
CA LEU A 655 -1.02 -21.25 -21.60
C LEU A 655 -1.38 -21.21 -23.09
N ASP A 656 -0.44 -21.65 -23.93
CA ASP A 656 -0.54 -21.76 -25.38
C ASP A 656 -0.08 -23.18 -25.74
N SER A 657 -1.07 -24.08 -25.85
CA SER A 657 -0.86 -25.52 -25.93
C SER A 657 -0.25 -25.94 -27.27
N ASP A 658 -0.58 -25.26 -28.36
CA ASP A 658 -0.14 -25.57 -29.71
C ASP A 658 1.02 -24.70 -30.24
N GLY A 659 1.38 -23.66 -29.49
CA GLY A 659 2.51 -22.77 -29.74
C GLY A 659 2.23 -21.76 -30.85
N ASP A 660 0.98 -21.41 -31.08
CA ASP A 660 0.59 -20.51 -32.14
C ASP A 660 0.61 -19.02 -31.79
N ILE A 661 0.87 -18.67 -30.53
CA ILE A 661 0.85 -17.34 -29.90
C ILE A 661 -0.53 -16.86 -29.42
N LEU A 662 -1.60 -17.59 -29.70
CA LEU A 662 -2.89 -17.39 -29.06
C LEU A 662 -2.97 -18.31 -27.84
N PRO A 663 -3.18 -17.77 -26.63
CA PRO A 663 -3.40 -18.61 -25.46
C PRO A 663 -4.70 -19.41 -25.59
N ASP A 664 -4.76 -20.60 -25.02
CA ASP A 664 -5.92 -21.52 -25.01
C ASP A 664 -7.22 -20.82 -24.58
N ALA A 665 -7.12 -19.81 -23.69
CA ALA A 665 -8.29 -19.04 -23.25
C ALA A 665 -8.90 -18.14 -24.35
N ALA A 666 -8.13 -17.82 -25.38
CA ALA A 666 -8.48 -16.95 -26.52
C ALA A 666 -8.47 -17.69 -27.87
N ASP A 667 -7.88 -18.88 -27.93
CA ASP A 667 -7.97 -19.82 -29.03
C ASP A 667 -9.36 -20.50 -29.04
N MET A 668 -9.80 -20.94 -30.21
CA MET A 668 -11.06 -21.70 -30.39
C MET A 668 -10.82 -23.15 -30.84
N ASP A 669 -9.56 -23.53 -31.03
CA ASP A 669 -9.05 -24.78 -31.61
C ASP A 669 -7.63 -25.04 -31.01
N ASP A 670 -7.57 -25.32 -29.70
CA ASP A 670 -6.36 -25.31 -28.85
C ASP A 670 -5.27 -26.32 -29.27
N ASP A 671 -5.61 -27.31 -30.11
CA ASP A 671 -4.66 -28.28 -30.67
C ASP A 671 -4.40 -28.10 -32.18
N ASN A 672 -5.07 -27.12 -32.77
CA ASN A 672 -4.94 -26.70 -34.16
C ASN A 672 -5.18 -27.85 -35.16
N ASP A 673 -6.03 -28.82 -34.82
CA ASP A 673 -6.41 -29.96 -35.65
C ASP A 673 -7.58 -29.62 -36.61
N GLY A 674 -8.23 -28.47 -36.39
CA GLY A 674 -9.32 -27.93 -37.19
C GLY A 674 -10.70 -28.17 -36.63
N ILE A 675 -10.85 -28.96 -35.56
CA ILE A 675 -12.08 -29.21 -34.81
C ILE A 675 -12.07 -28.22 -33.63
N LEU A 676 -13.16 -27.47 -33.46
CA LEU A 676 -13.21 -26.48 -32.38
C LEU A 676 -13.36 -27.16 -31.01
N ASP A 677 -12.75 -26.61 -29.96
CA ASP A 677 -12.80 -27.19 -28.59
C ASP A 677 -14.24 -27.39 -28.11
N THR A 678 -15.13 -26.47 -28.49
CA THR A 678 -16.56 -26.54 -28.17
C THR A 678 -17.27 -27.76 -28.80
N ASN A 679 -16.80 -28.23 -29.96
CA ASN A 679 -17.25 -29.47 -30.57
C ASN A 679 -16.63 -30.70 -29.88
N GLU A 680 -15.45 -30.56 -29.31
CA GLU A 680 -14.74 -31.64 -28.61
C GLU A 680 -15.12 -31.78 -27.15
N GLY A 681 -15.96 -30.86 -26.68
CA GLY A 681 -16.56 -30.90 -25.37
C GLY A 681 -15.83 -30.07 -24.33
N ASN A 682 -14.78 -29.32 -24.70
CA ASN A 682 -14.23 -28.27 -23.85
C ASN A 682 -15.27 -27.15 -23.74
N THR A 683 -15.92 -27.12 -22.58
CA THR A 683 -16.96 -26.15 -22.29
C THR A 683 -16.65 -25.49 -20.96
N CYS A 684 -15.82 -24.45 -21.03
CA CYS A 684 -15.57 -23.53 -19.94
C CYS A 684 -16.73 -22.55 -19.81
N SER A 685 -17.80 -22.97 -19.15
CA SER A 685 -18.83 -22.05 -18.69
C SER A 685 -18.79 -21.96 -17.18
N GLY A 686 -18.57 -20.76 -16.64
CA GLY A 686 -19.28 -20.43 -15.40
C GLY A 686 -20.78 -20.63 -15.65
N LEU A 687 -21.56 -21.01 -14.63
CA LEU A 687 -23.01 -21.28 -14.70
C LEU A 687 -23.50 -21.82 -16.08
N GLY A 688 -23.76 -23.12 -16.22
CA GLY A 688 -24.38 -23.73 -17.44
C GLY A 688 -25.83 -23.28 -17.75
N ARG A 689 -26.19 -22.07 -17.36
CA ARG A 689 -27.45 -21.35 -17.49
C ARG A 689 -27.16 -19.85 -17.47
N ASN A 690 -28.09 -19.03 -17.95
CA ASN A 690 -27.96 -17.57 -17.82
C ASN A 690 -27.73 -17.14 -16.35
N LEU A 691 -26.86 -16.14 -16.15
CA LEU A 691 -26.68 -15.44 -14.89
C LEU A 691 -28.00 -14.76 -14.51
N ARG A 692 -28.51 -15.01 -13.31
CA ARG A 692 -29.83 -14.52 -12.90
C ARG A 692 -29.69 -13.31 -11.97
N ILE A 693 -30.06 -12.14 -12.48
CA ILE A 693 -30.00 -10.88 -11.74
C ILE A 693 -31.38 -10.51 -11.22
N GLY A 694 -31.55 -10.55 -9.90
CA GLY A 694 -32.77 -10.12 -9.22
C GLY A 694 -32.82 -8.60 -9.07
N TYR A 695 -34.00 -7.99 -9.27
CA TYR A 695 -34.18 -6.55 -9.05
C TYR A 695 -35.62 -6.21 -8.66
N LEU A 696 -35.81 -5.09 -7.95
CA LEU A 696 -37.15 -4.57 -7.68
C LEU A 696 -37.64 -3.78 -8.90
N ASN A 697 -38.72 -4.23 -9.54
CA ASN A 697 -39.30 -3.63 -10.73
C ASN A 697 -40.19 -2.42 -10.40
N THR A 698 -39.57 -1.40 -9.82
CA THR A 698 -40.15 -0.09 -9.51
C THR A 698 -39.10 0.98 -9.78
N THR A 699 -39.48 2.26 -9.86
CA THR A 699 -38.52 3.36 -10.02
C THR A 699 -37.38 3.29 -9.01
N VAL A 700 -37.66 2.90 -7.75
CA VAL A 700 -36.65 2.77 -6.67
C VAL A 700 -35.67 1.63 -6.89
N GLY A 701 -36.03 0.59 -7.65
CA GLY A 701 -35.18 -0.57 -7.88
C GLY A 701 -34.64 -0.70 -9.30
N THR A 702 -35.03 0.17 -10.22
CA THR A 702 -34.61 0.14 -11.64
C THR A 702 -33.84 1.37 -12.10
N THR A 703 -33.91 2.51 -11.41
CA THR A 703 -33.11 3.69 -11.77
C THR A 703 -31.65 3.42 -11.42
N GLY A 704 -30.72 3.93 -12.24
CA GLY A 704 -29.29 3.58 -12.14
C GLY A 704 -28.71 2.72 -13.28
N LEU A 705 -29.42 2.60 -14.42
CA LEU A 705 -28.78 2.42 -15.74
C LEU A 705 -28.20 1.03 -16.07
N MET A 706 -28.46 0.03 -15.23
CA MET A 706 -27.96 -1.36 -15.41
C MET A 706 -28.60 -2.16 -16.57
N MET A 707 -29.92 -2.03 -16.77
CA MET A 707 -30.69 -3.00 -17.56
C MET A 707 -30.38 -2.98 -19.07
N ASN A 708 -30.00 -1.83 -19.63
CA ASN A 708 -29.80 -1.69 -21.08
C ASN A 708 -28.44 -2.23 -21.55
N MET A 709 -27.39 -2.13 -20.72
CA MET A 709 -26.06 -2.63 -21.07
C MET A 709 -25.95 -4.14 -20.86
N LEU A 710 -26.48 -4.63 -19.74
CA LEU A 710 -26.50 -6.04 -19.38
C LEU A 710 -27.54 -6.87 -20.19
N SER A 711 -28.48 -6.23 -20.88
CA SER A 711 -29.38 -6.92 -21.82
C SER A 711 -28.78 -7.12 -23.21
N ASN A 712 -27.58 -6.61 -23.48
CA ASN A 712 -26.89 -6.83 -24.74
C ASN A 712 -26.22 -8.22 -24.77
N THR A 713 -26.79 -9.14 -25.55
CA THR A 713 -26.25 -10.49 -25.73
C THR A 713 -24.90 -10.53 -26.44
N ALA A 714 -24.50 -9.46 -27.15
CA ALA A 714 -23.17 -9.36 -27.77
C ALA A 714 -22.05 -9.12 -26.73
N ASN A 715 -22.41 -8.62 -25.54
CA ASN A 715 -21.46 -8.45 -24.45
C ASN A 715 -21.34 -9.73 -23.62
N PHE A 716 -22.44 -10.50 -23.53
CA PHE A 716 -22.56 -11.64 -22.63
C PHE A 716 -23.24 -12.83 -23.32
N SER A 717 -22.42 -13.77 -23.79
CA SER A 717 -22.83 -15.09 -24.33
C SER A 717 -21.57 -15.91 -24.63
N SER A 718 -21.72 -17.16 -25.06
CA SER A 718 -20.59 -17.98 -25.58
C SER A 718 -19.88 -17.38 -26.80
N THR A 719 -20.39 -16.28 -27.37
CA THR A 719 -19.79 -15.56 -28.50
C THR A 719 -19.61 -14.05 -28.20
N GLY A 720 -19.84 -13.64 -26.96
CA GLY A 720 -19.74 -12.25 -26.53
C GLY A 720 -18.36 -11.92 -25.96
N THR A 721 -18.09 -10.63 -25.74
CA THR A 721 -16.82 -10.15 -25.14
C THR A 721 -16.54 -10.76 -23.76
N TYR A 722 -17.58 -11.15 -23.03
CA TYR A 722 -17.48 -11.90 -21.79
C TYR A 722 -18.29 -13.21 -21.92
N ASN A 723 -17.59 -14.34 -21.95
CA ASN A 723 -18.13 -15.65 -22.32
C ASN A 723 -18.33 -16.62 -21.14
N LYS A 724 -18.04 -16.21 -19.88
CA LYS A 724 -18.19 -17.05 -18.69
C LYS A 724 -19.63 -17.47 -18.36
N PHE A 725 -20.66 -17.01 -19.08
CA PHE A 725 -22.03 -17.51 -18.97
C PHE A 725 -22.83 -17.31 -20.26
N SER A 726 -23.86 -18.14 -20.48
CA SER A 726 -24.66 -18.15 -21.73
C SER A 726 -25.50 -16.89 -21.99
N GLY A 727 -25.58 -15.98 -21.02
CA GLY A 727 -26.28 -14.70 -21.10
C GLY A 727 -26.86 -14.27 -19.75
N ILE A 728 -27.63 -13.19 -19.73
CA ILE A 728 -28.23 -12.64 -18.50
C ILE A 728 -29.75 -12.85 -18.50
N THR A 729 -30.31 -13.25 -17.36
CA THR A 729 -31.76 -13.30 -17.12
C THR A 729 -32.11 -12.35 -15.98
N PHE A 730 -32.87 -11.31 -16.29
CA PHE A 730 -33.43 -10.41 -15.29
C PHE A 730 -34.68 -11.01 -14.64
N VAL A 731 -34.70 -11.02 -13.30
CA VAL A 731 -35.83 -11.54 -12.52
C VAL A 731 -36.50 -10.39 -11.74
N PRO A 732 -37.65 -9.89 -12.22
CA PRO A 732 -38.32 -8.75 -11.59
C PRO A 732 -39.13 -9.15 -10.36
N TYR A 733 -39.00 -8.37 -9.29
CA TYR A 733 -39.86 -8.42 -8.11
C TYR A 733 -40.79 -7.22 -8.10
N ALA A 734 -42.10 -7.45 -8.00
CA ALA A 734 -43.09 -6.36 -8.10
C ALA A 734 -43.18 -5.49 -6.83
N THR A 735 -42.78 -6.03 -5.68
CA THR A 735 -42.84 -5.35 -4.38
C THR A 735 -41.68 -5.76 -3.48
N GLU A 736 -41.30 -4.89 -2.55
CA GLU A 736 -40.32 -5.19 -1.50
C GLU A 736 -40.68 -6.41 -0.63
N ALA A 737 -41.98 -6.68 -0.46
CA ALA A 737 -42.47 -7.83 0.30
C ALA A 737 -42.22 -9.17 -0.42
N ALA A 738 -42.10 -9.15 -1.75
CA ALA A 738 -41.80 -10.35 -2.55
C ALA A 738 -40.32 -10.75 -2.49
N ILE A 739 -39.46 -9.85 -2.01
CA ILE A 739 -38.03 -10.11 -1.83
C ILE A 739 -37.85 -10.80 -0.47
N THR A 740 -37.80 -12.12 -0.49
CA THR A 740 -37.51 -12.96 0.68
C THR A 740 -36.44 -13.96 0.32
N GLU A 741 -35.59 -14.36 1.26
CA GLU A 741 -34.51 -15.34 1.03
C GLU A 741 -35.02 -16.62 0.36
N ALA A 742 -36.12 -17.18 0.86
CA ALA A 742 -36.76 -18.37 0.27
C ALA A 742 -37.14 -18.16 -1.21
N GLN A 743 -37.53 -16.95 -1.59
CA GLN A 743 -37.98 -16.61 -2.93
C GLN A 743 -36.82 -16.21 -3.86
N LEU A 744 -35.73 -15.67 -3.31
CA LEU A 744 -34.46 -15.48 -4.02
C LEU A 744 -33.84 -16.83 -4.38
N LEU A 745 -33.83 -17.77 -3.42
CA LEU A 745 -33.36 -19.15 -3.64
C LEU A 745 -34.27 -19.90 -4.63
N ALA A 746 -35.60 -19.82 -4.47
CA ALA A 746 -36.53 -20.48 -5.39
C ALA A 746 -36.41 -19.96 -6.84
N ASN A 747 -36.01 -18.70 -7.01
CA ASN A 747 -35.79 -18.10 -8.31
C ASN A 747 -34.35 -18.26 -8.82
N ASN A 748 -33.49 -18.98 -8.09
CA ASN A 748 -32.07 -19.21 -8.39
C ASN A 748 -31.32 -17.90 -8.70
N ILE A 749 -31.53 -16.86 -7.89
CA ILE A 749 -30.83 -15.58 -8.07
C ILE A 749 -29.33 -15.78 -7.78
N ASP A 750 -28.47 -15.20 -8.63
CA ASP A 750 -27.01 -15.23 -8.46
C ASP A 750 -26.50 -13.88 -7.94
N VAL A 751 -27.05 -12.81 -8.49
CA VAL A 751 -26.72 -11.43 -8.12
C VAL A 751 -28.00 -10.66 -7.86
N PHE A 752 -28.03 -9.82 -6.82
CA PHE A 752 -29.14 -8.90 -6.61
C PHE A 752 -28.71 -7.45 -6.89
N TYR A 753 -29.42 -6.78 -7.79
CA TYR A 753 -29.23 -5.37 -8.06
C TYR A 753 -30.12 -4.51 -7.16
N VAL A 754 -29.47 -3.58 -6.46
CA VAL A 754 -30.08 -2.62 -5.56
C VAL A 754 -29.93 -1.22 -6.15
N GLY A 755 -30.90 -0.85 -6.98
CA GLY A 755 -30.99 0.48 -7.58
C GLY A 755 -31.49 1.56 -6.63
N SER A 756 -31.69 2.76 -7.17
CA SER A 756 -32.25 3.92 -6.46
C SER A 756 -33.45 4.51 -7.21
N SER A 757 -34.14 5.50 -6.65
CA SER A 757 -35.29 6.18 -7.29
C SER A 757 -34.88 7.32 -8.24
N ALA A 758 -33.63 7.76 -8.16
CA ALA A 758 -33.10 8.94 -8.83
C ALA A 758 -31.63 8.71 -9.16
N THR A 759 -31.12 9.36 -10.21
CA THR A 759 -29.70 9.30 -10.60
C THR A 759 -28.75 9.89 -9.56
N ASP A 760 -29.28 10.60 -8.57
CA ASP A 760 -28.55 11.34 -7.56
C ASP A 760 -29.26 11.17 -6.20
N ALA A 761 -29.40 9.90 -5.79
CA ALA A 761 -30.20 9.50 -4.65
C ALA A 761 -29.52 9.88 -3.33
N GLN A 762 -30.10 10.84 -2.59
CA GLN A 762 -29.49 11.41 -1.38
C GLN A 762 -30.27 11.13 -0.10
N THR A 763 -31.53 10.74 -0.22
CA THR A 763 -32.44 10.65 0.92
C THR A 763 -32.96 9.23 1.11
N SER A 764 -33.50 8.94 2.30
CA SER A 764 -34.06 7.63 2.62
C SER A 764 -35.28 7.25 1.79
N VAL A 765 -35.90 8.19 1.06
CA VAL A 765 -36.98 7.90 0.11
C VAL A 765 -36.47 7.46 -1.26
N ASP A 766 -35.17 7.62 -1.52
CA ASP A 766 -34.55 7.30 -2.79
C ASP A 766 -33.91 5.91 -2.82
N LYS A 767 -33.94 5.19 -1.70
CA LYS A 767 -33.38 3.84 -1.53
C LYS A 767 -34.46 2.81 -1.17
N LEU A 768 -34.13 1.52 -1.31
CA LEU A 768 -34.96 0.45 -0.76
C LEU A 768 -35.08 0.58 0.75
N SER A 769 -36.16 0.04 1.33
CA SER A 769 -36.28 0.03 2.79
C SER A 769 -35.11 -0.73 3.43
N THR A 770 -34.59 -0.22 4.54
CA THR A 770 -33.49 -0.86 5.30
C THR A 770 -33.78 -2.33 5.58
N ALA A 771 -35.03 -2.68 5.89
CA ALA A 771 -35.44 -4.07 6.12
C ALA A 771 -35.27 -4.97 4.88
N VAL A 772 -35.39 -4.44 3.66
CA VAL A 772 -35.10 -5.18 2.41
C VAL A 772 -33.60 -5.29 2.20
N ASN A 773 -32.85 -4.18 2.28
CA ASN A 773 -31.40 -4.17 2.09
C ASN A 773 -30.69 -5.13 3.05
N THR A 774 -31.04 -5.12 4.34
CA THR A 774 -30.49 -6.07 5.32
C THR A 774 -30.82 -7.52 4.97
N ARG A 775 -32.01 -7.81 4.43
CA ARG A 775 -32.38 -9.17 4.01
C ARG A 775 -31.60 -9.63 2.78
N ILE A 776 -31.35 -8.73 1.82
CA ILE A 776 -30.52 -9.02 0.64
C ILE A 776 -29.09 -9.30 1.08
N LEU A 777 -28.53 -8.46 1.96
CA LEU A 777 -27.20 -8.66 2.54
C LEU A 777 -27.09 -10.02 3.26
N SER A 778 -28.03 -10.35 4.14
CA SER A 778 -28.02 -11.65 4.82
C SER A 778 -28.12 -12.83 3.84
N TRP A 779 -28.94 -12.71 2.80
CA TRP A 779 -29.02 -13.75 1.75
C TRP A 779 -27.70 -13.90 1.00
N SER A 780 -27.05 -12.78 0.67
CA SER A 780 -25.73 -12.74 0.03
C SER A 780 -24.69 -13.53 0.84
N ASP A 781 -24.54 -13.15 2.11
CA ASP A 781 -23.56 -13.73 3.03
C ASP A 781 -23.85 -15.22 3.29
N ASN A 782 -25.11 -15.58 3.52
CA ASN A 782 -25.49 -16.96 3.84
C ASN A 782 -25.31 -17.95 2.68
N ASN A 783 -25.31 -17.47 1.43
CA ASN A 783 -25.41 -18.32 0.24
C ASN A 783 -24.30 -18.06 -0.78
N ASN A 784 -23.27 -17.28 -0.42
CA ASN A 784 -22.16 -16.87 -1.29
C ASN A 784 -22.65 -16.29 -2.63
N LYS A 785 -23.53 -15.28 -2.56
CA LYS A 785 -24.13 -14.61 -3.72
C LYS A 785 -23.64 -13.18 -3.86
N GLY A 786 -23.79 -12.60 -5.05
CA GLY A 786 -23.34 -11.24 -5.36
C GLY A 786 -24.42 -10.18 -5.07
N VAL A 787 -24.00 -8.96 -4.72
CA VAL A 787 -24.90 -7.80 -4.63
C VAL A 787 -24.24 -6.59 -5.28
N ILE A 788 -25.02 -5.88 -6.09
CA ILE A 788 -24.59 -4.62 -6.70
C ILE A 788 -25.44 -3.51 -6.10
N VAL A 789 -24.80 -2.59 -5.40
CA VAL A 789 -25.45 -1.58 -4.57
C VAL A 789 -25.20 -0.19 -5.14
N MET A 790 -26.26 0.56 -5.39
CA MET A 790 -26.16 1.94 -5.84
C MET A 790 -26.36 2.94 -4.71
N GLN A 791 -25.48 3.95 -4.68
CA GLN A 791 -25.71 5.22 -4.01
C GLN A 791 -26.15 5.06 -2.54
N ASN A 792 -27.20 5.77 -2.10
CA ASN A 792 -27.65 5.78 -0.72
C ASN A 792 -28.04 4.41 -0.14
N ASN A 793 -28.23 3.37 -0.97
CA ASN A 793 -28.45 2.01 -0.46
C ASN A 793 -27.24 1.48 0.31
N ALA A 794 -26.02 1.91 -0.04
CA ALA A 794 -24.78 1.49 0.63
C ALA A 794 -24.79 1.74 2.16
N THR A 795 -25.60 2.71 2.61
CA THR A 795 -25.81 2.99 4.05
C THR A 795 -26.34 1.81 4.85
N ASP A 796 -27.15 0.94 4.24
CA ASP A 796 -27.65 -0.27 4.93
C ASP A 796 -26.67 -1.45 4.86
N TYR A 797 -25.59 -1.32 4.08
CA TYR A 797 -24.51 -2.31 3.96
C TYR A 797 -23.31 -1.99 4.87
N GLY A 798 -23.38 -0.92 5.66
CA GLY A 798 -22.33 -0.52 6.61
C GLY A 798 -21.41 0.60 6.11
N TYR A 799 -21.81 1.29 5.04
CA TYR A 799 -21.02 2.35 4.42
C TYR A 799 -21.65 3.72 4.60
N GLN A 800 -20.85 4.73 4.94
CA GLN A 800 -21.29 6.12 4.97
C GLN A 800 -21.26 6.72 3.57
N ILE A 801 -22.22 7.60 3.30
CA ILE A 801 -22.31 8.37 2.07
C ILE A 801 -22.20 9.84 2.41
N THR A 802 -21.17 10.50 1.88
CA THR A 802 -20.95 11.94 2.07
C THR A 802 -21.15 12.67 0.75
N ASN A 803 -21.92 13.76 0.78
CA ASN A 803 -22.15 14.62 -0.38
C ASN A 803 -21.06 15.69 -0.44
N ASN A 804 -20.13 15.56 -1.40
CA ASN A 804 -19.04 16.51 -1.58
C ASN A 804 -19.32 17.40 -2.81
N ASN A 805 -19.92 18.56 -2.57
CA ASN A 805 -20.16 19.59 -3.59
C ASN A 805 -18.96 20.55 -3.80
N LEU A 806 -17.82 20.30 -3.16
CA LEU A 806 -16.60 21.12 -3.25
C LEU A 806 -15.52 20.31 -3.97
N ASN A 807 -15.44 20.54 -5.28
CA ASN A 807 -14.50 19.91 -6.18
C ASN A 807 -13.16 20.68 -6.13
N THR A 808 -12.13 20.07 -5.57
CA THR A 808 -10.74 20.38 -5.92
C THR A 808 -10.17 19.14 -6.58
N ASP A 809 -9.50 19.32 -7.72
CA ASP A 809 -8.96 18.30 -8.65
C ASP A 809 -7.87 17.39 -8.02
N VAL A 810 -8.16 16.80 -6.87
CA VAL A 810 -7.32 15.87 -6.12
C VAL A 810 -8.06 14.54 -6.07
N PRO A 811 -7.36 13.40 -6.24
CA PRO A 811 -7.96 12.07 -6.08
C PRO A 811 -8.87 12.00 -4.87
N TYR A 812 -10.02 11.30 -4.96
CA TYR A 812 -11.02 11.31 -3.89
C TYR A 812 -10.37 11.11 -2.52
N GLY A 813 -10.44 12.16 -1.71
CA GLY A 813 -9.86 12.17 -0.38
C GLY A 813 -10.49 13.25 0.49
N SER A 814 -11.50 12.87 1.26
CA SER A 814 -11.66 13.28 2.67
C SER A 814 -12.67 12.36 3.38
N ILE A 815 -12.12 11.31 4.02
CA ILE A 815 -12.48 10.58 5.26
C ILE A 815 -12.40 9.07 5.04
N GLY A 816 -11.16 8.61 5.04
CA GLY A 816 -10.77 7.47 5.85
C GLY A 816 -11.24 6.09 5.41
N ASP A 817 -10.74 5.59 4.28
CA ASP A 817 -10.29 4.19 4.10
C ASP A 817 -9.59 4.05 2.74
N ALA A 818 -8.70 3.06 2.66
CA ALA A 818 -7.82 2.71 1.55
C ALA A 818 -8.42 2.98 0.17
N VAL A 819 -7.86 3.95 -0.55
CA VAL A 819 -7.97 3.92 -2.00
C VAL A 819 -6.84 3.01 -2.49
N PHE A 820 -6.99 1.69 -2.32
CA PHE A 820 -6.33 0.78 -3.25
C PHE A 820 -7.07 0.99 -4.56
N THR A 821 -6.45 1.75 -5.45
CA THR A 821 -6.92 1.89 -6.82
C THR A 821 -6.39 0.73 -7.63
N ASN A 822 -7.26 -0.20 -8.00
CA ASN A 822 -6.92 -1.23 -8.97
C ASN A 822 -6.99 -0.68 -10.41
N GLY A 823 -7.07 0.63 -10.62
CA GLY A 823 -7.10 1.20 -11.97
C GLY A 823 -7.42 2.69 -12.10
N TYR A 824 -6.78 3.35 -13.06
CA TYR A 824 -6.98 4.72 -13.51
C TYR A 824 -7.65 4.76 -14.88
N TRP A 825 -8.49 5.78 -15.10
CA TRP A 825 -9.21 5.97 -16.35
C TRP A 825 -8.88 7.31 -17.03
N PRO A 826 -8.14 7.33 -18.16
CA PRO A 826 -7.59 8.56 -18.75
C PRO A 826 -8.57 9.44 -19.55
N GLU A 827 -9.85 9.05 -19.72
CA GLU A 827 -10.81 9.88 -20.49
C GLU A 827 -11.65 10.79 -19.60
N ASN A 828 -11.69 12.07 -19.97
CA ASN A 828 -12.49 13.13 -19.35
C ASN A 828 -14.02 13.00 -19.59
N THR A 829 -14.50 11.85 -20.09
CA THR A 829 -15.86 11.67 -20.63
C THR A 829 -16.84 10.92 -19.73
N PHE A 830 -16.41 10.34 -18.60
CA PHE A 830 -17.36 9.91 -17.57
C PHE A 830 -18.05 11.16 -17.01
N ASN A 831 -19.32 11.33 -17.39
CA ASN A 831 -20.06 12.50 -17.00
C ASN A 831 -20.47 12.42 -15.53
N GLN A 832 -19.57 12.84 -14.65
CA GLN A 832 -19.86 13.01 -13.23
C GLN A 832 -20.42 14.40 -12.90
N SER A 833 -21.01 15.10 -13.88
CA SER A 833 -21.58 16.45 -13.71
C SER A 833 -22.88 16.49 -12.89
N GLY A 834 -23.19 15.41 -12.17
CA GLY A 834 -24.28 15.39 -11.19
C GLY A 834 -24.14 16.55 -10.20
N THR A 835 -25.26 17.14 -9.82
CA THR A 835 -25.28 18.22 -8.81
C THR A 835 -24.84 17.74 -7.43
N VAL A 836 -24.87 16.43 -7.18
CA VAL A 836 -24.33 15.79 -6.00
C VAL A 836 -23.50 14.59 -6.41
N GLN A 837 -22.34 14.51 -5.78
CA GLN A 837 -21.36 13.45 -5.95
C GLN A 837 -21.21 12.77 -4.60
N MET A 838 -21.35 11.44 -4.60
CA MET A 838 -21.30 10.65 -3.38
C MET A 838 -19.95 9.97 -3.25
N THR A 839 -19.45 9.94 -2.02
CA THR A 839 -18.27 9.17 -1.64
C THR A 839 -18.72 8.04 -0.74
N ILE A 840 -18.16 6.84 -0.93
CA ILE A 840 -18.36 5.70 -0.05
C ILE A 840 -17.23 5.72 0.97
N ALA A 841 -17.58 5.64 2.25
CA ALA A 841 -16.63 5.41 3.32
C ALA A 841 -17.17 4.31 4.24
N SER A 842 -16.34 3.68 5.06
CA SER A 842 -16.84 2.88 6.17
C SER A 842 -16.09 3.26 7.44
N LEU A 843 -16.73 3.03 8.58
CA LEU A 843 -16.00 3.00 9.85
C LEU A 843 -15.81 1.56 10.30
N THR A 844 -16.32 0.55 9.61
CA THR A 844 -16.45 -0.82 10.15
C THR A 844 -16.11 -1.92 9.16
N ARG A 845 -15.89 -1.58 7.89
CA ARG A 845 -15.70 -2.50 6.77
C ARG A 845 -14.52 -2.03 5.94
N THR A 846 -13.71 -2.98 5.49
CA THR A 846 -12.72 -2.75 4.45
C THR A 846 -13.43 -2.65 3.10
N TYR A 847 -12.96 -1.76 2.24
CA TYR A 847 -13.40 -1.66 0.85
C TYR A 847 -12.24 -1.14 0.02
N GLU A 848 -12.28 -1.48 -1.27
CA GLU A 848 -11.27 -1.12 -2.25
C GLU A 848 -11.93 -0.30 -3.34
N THR A 849 -11.22 0.72 -3.83
CA THR A 849 -11.69 1.51 -4.97
C THR A 849 -11.16 0.86 -6.23
N ALA A 850 -11.94 -0.02 -6.87
CA ALA A 850 -11.38 -0.73 -8.02
C ALA A 850 -11.04 0.19 -9.21
N MET A 851 -11.71 1.36 -9.36
CA MET A 851 -11.40 2.30 -10.45
C MET A 851 -11.66 3.77 -10.09
N VAL A 852 -10.78 4.66 -10.56
CA VAL A 852 -10.93 6.13 -10.50
C VAL A 852 -10.98 6.77 -11.91
N ASP A 853 -11.59 7.94 -12.03
CA ASP A 853 -11.56 8.73 -13.27
C ASP A 853 -10.29 9.58 -13.44
N ALA A 854 -10.19 10.32 -14.54
CA ALA A 854 -9.05 11.18 -14.88
C ALA A 854 -8.73 12.28 -13.84
N ASN A 855 -9.68 12.62 -12.96
CA ASN A 855 -9.50 13.55 -11.85
C ASN A 855 -9.28 12.82 -10.51
N GLY A 856 -9.03 11.50 -10.55
CA GLY A 856 -8.87 10.61 -9.41
C GLY A 856 -10.19 10.30 -8.69
N LYS A 857 -11.33 10.44 -9.38
CA LYS A 857 -12.67 10.24 -8.82
C LYS A 857 -13.17 8.80 -9.00
N ALA A 858 -13.05 7.93 -7.99
CA ALA A 858 -13.74 6.66 -7.74
C ALA A 858 -15.09 6.51 -8.47
N VAL A 859 -15.08 5.72 -9.54
CA VAL A 859 -16.26 5.37 -10.32
C VAL A 859 -16.91 4.10 -9.77
N PHE A 860 -16.11 3.25 -9.10
CA PHE A 860 -16.47 1.90 -8.73
C PHE A 860 -15.66 1.44 -7.50
N ALA A 861 -16.33 0.75 -6.56
CA ALA A 861 -15.71 0.22 -5.35
C ALA A 861 -16.25 -1.18 -5.00
N ARG A 862 -15.49 -2.00 -4.26
CA ARG A 862 -15.92 -3.32 -3.76
C ARG A 862 -15.69 -3.48 -2.26
N ASP A 863 -16.52 -4.28 -1.59
CA ASP A 863 -16.26 -4.77 -0.23
C ASP A 863 -15.14 -5.82 -0.33
N ALA A 864 -14.05 -5.68 0.43
CA ALA A 864 -12.91 -6.60 0.35
C ALA A 864 -13.24 -7.99 0.91
N ASP A 865 -14.17 -8.06 1.88
CA ASP A 865 -14.54 -9.31 2.56
C ASP A 865 -15.80 -9.97 1.98
N ARG A 866 -16.47 -9.33 1.00
CA ARG A 866 -17.75 -9.81 0.47
C ARG A 866 -17.86 -9.62 -1.04
N LYS A 867 -18.71 -10.43 -1.64
CA LYS A 867 -19.19 -10.30 -3.02
C LYS A 867 -20.17 -9.12 -3.18
N ILE A 868 -19.75 -7.92 -2.79
CA ILE A 868 -20.54 -6.69 -2.88
C ILE A 868 -19.75 -5.63 -3.63
N VAL A 869 -20.40 -5.07 -4.63
CA VAL A 869 -19.89 -3.97 -5.44
C VAL A 869 -20.77 -2.75 -5.26
N PHE A 870 -20.12 -1.59 -5.22
CA PHE A 870 -20.77 -0.31 -5.07
C PHE A 870 -20.51 0.60 -6.25
N ILE A 871 -21.57 1.29 -6.66
CA ILE A 871 -21.51 2.36 -7.66
C ILE A 871 -21.83 3.67 -6.92
N PRO A 872 -20.81 4.47 -6.55
CA PRO A 872 -20.97 5.69 -5.77
C PRO A 872 -21.80 6.74 -6.51
N ASP A 873 -21.64 6.86 -7.81
CA ASP A 873 -22.32 7.87 -8.63
C ASP A 873 -22.99 7.23 -9.84
N ALA A 874 -24.33 7.24 -9.90
CA ALA A 874 -25.09 6.67 -11.01
C ALA A 874 -25.05 7.56 -12.27
N THR A 875 -24.52 8.79 -12.21
CA THR A 875 -24.34 9.65 -13.39
C THR A 875 -23.21 9.17 -14.30
N SER A 876 -22.28 8.38 -13.77
CA SER A 876 -21.22 7.70 -14.52
C SER A 876 -21.74 6.94 -15.75
N PHE A 877 -22.93 6.35 -15.66
CA PHE A 877 -23.55 5.61 -16.76
C PHE A 877 -24.62 6.41 -17.53
N SER A 878 -24.80 7.71 -17.24
CA SER A 878 -25.90 8.55 -17.73
C SER A 878 -25.67 9.20 -19.11
N GLY A 879 -26.56 9.01 -20.09
CA GLY A 879 -26.46 9.68 -21.41
C GLY A 879 -26.93 8.88 -22.64
N ALA A 880 -26.60 9.38 -23.84
CA ALA A 880 -26.95 8.79 -25.16
C ALA A 880 -26.37 7.38 -25.39
N ASN A 881 -25.34 6.99 -24.63
CA ASN A 881 -24.72 5.66 -24.65
C ASN A 881 -25.69 4.53 -24.26
N GLN A 882 -26.79 4.82 -23.54
CA GLN A 882 -27.73 3.80 -23.06
C GLN A 882 -28.73 3.29 -24.09
N THR A 883 -28.71 3.83 -25.32
CA THR A 883 -29.63 3.42 -26.39
C THR A 883 -28.97 2.51 -27.43
N ALA A 884 -27.65 2.32 -27.34
CA ALA A 884 -26.90 1.48 -28.25
C ALA A 884 -26.81 0.04 -27.71
N SER A 885 -27.31 -0.92 -28.47
CA SER A 885 -27.20 -2.36 -28.17
C SER A 885 -25.89 -2.98 -28.68
N THR A 886 -24.88 -2.15 -28.99
CA THR A 886 -23.59 -2.57 -29.56
C THR A 886 -22.52 -1.67 -28.99
N ILE A 887 -21.40 -2.26 -28.55
CA ILE A 887 -20.20 -1.52 -28.13
C ILE A 887 -19.66 -0.83 -29.38
N THR A 888 -19.84 0.48 -29.45
CA THR A 888 -19.50 1.29 -30.64
C THR A 888 -18.41 2.32 -30.37
N ASN A 889 -18.01 2.44 -29.10
CA ASN A 889 -16.99 3.37 -28.62
C ASN A 889 -16.30 2.78 -27.37
N ALA A 890 -15.20 3.41 -26.97
CA ALA A 890 -14.47 3.05 -25.76
C ALA A 890 -15.37 3.10 -24.51
N GLU A 891 -16.25 4.10 -24.39
CA GLU A 891 -17.18 4.31 -23.26
C GLU A 891 -18.03 3.06 -22.94
N LEU A 892 -18.59 2.41 -23.97
CA LEU A 892 -19.39 1.21 -23.81
C LEU A 892 -18.57 -0.06 -23.53
N ARG A 893 -17.31 -0.09 -23.98
CA ARG A 893 -16.38 -1.19 -23.71
C ARG A 893 -16.01 -1.23 -22.24
N ILE A 894 -15.68 -0.08 -21.67
CA ILE A 894 -15.26 0.06 -20.27
C ILE A 894 -16.36 -0.33 -19.30
N ALA A 895 -17.58 0.15 -19.56
CA ALA A 895 -18.70 -0.22 -18.72
C ALA A 895 -18.99 -1.72 -18.84
N ALA A 896 -18.67 -2.38 -19.96
CA ALA A 896 -18.71 -3.84 -20.05
C ALA A 896 -17.57 -4.50 -19.25
N ASP A 897 -16.35 -3.97 -19.28
CA ASP A 897 -15.20 -4.48 -18.52
C ASP A 897 -15.41 -4.34 -17.00
N VAL A 898 -15.99 -3.23 -16.52
CA VAL A 898 -16.42 -3.04 -15.11
C VAL A 898 -17.44 -4.10 -14.68
N TRP A 899 -18.40 -4.41 -15.56
CA TRP A 899 -19.37 -5.47 -15.31
C TRP A 899 -18.71 -6.85 -15.31
N ALA A 900 -17.79 -7.11 -16.24
CA ALA A 900 -17.01 -8.33 -16.30
C ALA A 900 -16.28 -8.57 -14.98
N TYR A 901 -15.51 -7.58 -14.51
CA TYR A 901 -14.83 -7.62 -13.22
C TYR A 901 -15.80 -7.91 -12.06
N SER A 902 -16.94 -7.23 -12.01
CA SER A 902 -17.96 -7.49 -10.98
C SER A 902 -18.39 -8.96 -11.00
N PHE A 903 -18.59 -9.53 -12.20
CA PHE A 903 -19.00 -10.91 -12.35
C PHE A 903 -17.88 -11.90 -12.04
N ASP A 904 -16.63 -11.58 -12.35
CA ASP A 904 -15.47 -12.38 -11.93
C ASP A 904 -15.42 -12.46 -10.40
N VAL A 905 -15.51 -11.34 -9.70
CA VAL A 905 -15.60 -11.31 -8.22
C VAL A 905 -16.79 -12.13 -7.71
N PHE A 906 -17.95 -12.08 -8.37
CA PHE A 906 -19.13 -12.83 -7.92
C PHE A 906 -19.05 -14.32 -8.22
N LEU A 907 -18.47 -14.69 -9.36
CA LEU A 907 -18.39 -16.06 -9.89
C LEU A 907 -17.07 -16.73 -9.56
N ASP A 908 -16.18 -16.05 -8.83
CA ASP A 908 -14.97 -16.62 -8.27
C ASP A 908 -15.24 -17.98 -7.59
N GLY A 909 -14.42 -18.97 -7.94
CA GLY A 909 -14.56 -20.38 -7.56
C GLY A 909 -15.76 -21.12 -8.17
N GLN A 910 -16.41 -20.61 -9.23
CA GLN A 910 -17.55 -21.25 -9.93
C GLN A 910 -17.28 -21.57 -11.40
N GLN A 911 -16.06 -21.36 -11.89
CA GLN A 911 -15.66 -21.76 -13.24
C GLN A 911 -15.32 -23.25 -13.22
N THR A 912 -16.17 -24.07 -13.81
CA THR A 912 -15.89 -25.49 -14.01
C THR A 912 -15.82 -25.74 -15.51
N CYS A 913 -14.62 -25.91 -16.03
CA CYS A 913 -14.46 -26.45 -17.37
C CYS A 913 -14.80 -27.94 -17.30
N THR A 914 -15.77 -28.37 -18.10
CA THR A 914 -15.93 -29.78 -18.40
C THR A 914 -15.15 -30.06 -19.67
N THR A 915 -14.25 -31.02 -19.60
CA THR A 915 -13.52 -31.56 -20.73
C THR A 915 -13.92 -33.02 -20.94
N ILE A 916 -13.85 -33.49 -22.18
CA ILE A 916 -14.03 -34.90 -22.53
C ILE A 916 -12.64 -35.46 -22.82
N ASP A 917 -12.40 -36.68 -22.35
CA ASP A 917 -11.23 -37.50 -22.62
C ASP A 917 -11.80 -38.85 -23.08
N THR A 918 -11.83 -39.07 -24.39
CA THR A 918 -12.58 -40.16 -25.02
C THR A 918 -11.95 -41.52 -24.77
N ASP A 919 -10.62 -41.59 -24.70
CA ASP A 919 -9.88 -42.84 -24.48
C ASP A 919 -9.37 -43.04 -23.05
N GLY A 920 -9.40 -42.00 -22.22
CA GLY A 920 -9.08 -42.04 -20.81
C GLY A 920 -7.58 -42.00 -20.50
N ASP A 921 -6.75 -41.46 -21.39
CA ASP A 921 -5.31 -41.40 -21.20
C ASP A 921 -4.82 -40.16 -20.41
N GLY A 922 -5.74 -39.24 -20.12
CA GLY A 922 -5.50 -38.04 -19.33
C GLY A 922 -5.24 -36.77 -20.15
N ILE A 923 -5.18 -36.85 -21.48
CA ILE A 923 -5.21 -35.67 -22.36
C ILE A 923 -6.66 -35.43 -22.78
N PRO A 924 -7.22 -34.23 -22.51
CA PRO A 924 -8.53 -33.87 -23.03
C PRO A 924 -8.57 -33.82 -24.56
N ASN A 925 -9.69 -34.19 -25.18
CA ASN A 925 -9.84 -34.25 -26.64
C ASN A 925 -9.39 -32.96 -27.36
N HIS A 926 -9.81 -31.78 -26.91
CA HIS A 926 -9.37 -30.49 -27.48
C HIS A 926 -7.86 -30.18 -27.38
N LEU A 927 -7.08 -31.04 -26.74
CA LEU A 927 -5.62 -30.97 -26.63
C LEU A 927 -4.96 -32.27 -27.13
N ASP A 928 -5.76 -33.24 -27.61
CA ASP A 928 -5.32 -34.56 -28.02
C ASP A 928 -5.48 -34.72 -29.52
N LEU A 929 -4.36 -34.95 -30.19
CA LEU A 929 -4.31 -35.06 -31.64
C LEU A 929 -4.92 -36.37 -32.18
N ASP A 930 -5.20 -37.35 -31.32
CA ASP A 930 -5.87 -38.63 -31.61
C ASP A 930 -6.78 -39.01 -30.43
N SER A 931 -7.88 -38.25 -30.24
CA SER A 931 -8.76 -38.30 -29.07
C SER A 931 -9.26 -39.69 -28.68
N ASP A 932 -9.34 -40.64 -29.61
CA ASP A 932 -9.83 -41.99 -29.36
C ASP A 932 -8.73 -43.06 -29.37
N ASN A 933 -7.46 -42.64 -29.49
CA ASN A 933 -6.23 -43.41 -29.51
C ASN A 933 -6.26 -44.57 -30.52
N ASP A 934 -6.93 -44.40 -31.66
CA ASP A 934 -7.13 -45.45 -32.65
C ASP A 934 -6.05 -45.49 -33.74
N GLY A 935 -5.19 -44.46 -33.75
CA GLY A 935 -4.00 -44.34 -34.59
C GLY A 935 -4.21 -43.58 -35.89
N CYS A 936 -5.39 -43.00 -36.11
CA CYS A 936 -5.59 -41.89 -37.03
C CYS A 936 -5.45 -40.55 -36.27
N LEU A 937 -5.59 -39.42 -36.97
CA LEU A 937 -5.45 -38.10 -36.35
C LEU A 937 -6.78 -37.40 -36.50
N ASP A 938 -7.18 -36.67 -35.48
CA ASP A 938 -8.49 -36.01 -35.41
C ASP A 938 -8.69 -35.06 -36.62
N ALA A 939 -7.63 -34.33 -36.98
CA ALA A 939 -7.57 -33.49 -38.17
C ALA A 939 -7.96 -34.19 -39.49
N LEU A 940 -7.69 -35.50 -39.62
CA LEU A 940 -8.04 -36.31 -40.80
C LEU A 940 -9.43 -36.94 -40.71
N GLU A 941 -9.91 -37.17 -39.50
CA GLU A 941 -11.16 -37.88 -39.21
C GLU A 941 -12.34 -36.94 -39.05
N GLY A 942 -12.05 -35.65 -38.86
CA GLY A 942 -12.99 -34.57 -39.02
C GLY A 942 -13.67 -34.55 -40.39
N THR A 943 -14.73 -33.76 -40.47
CA THR A 943 -15.59 -33.72 -41.67
C THR A 943 -14.98 -32.98 -42.86
N ALA A 944 -13.85 -32.29 -42.69
CA ALA A 944 -13.17 -31.66 -43.81
C ALA A 944 -12.34 -32.71 -44.59
N ASN A 945 -12.15 -32.49 -45.90
CA ASN A 945 -11.38 -33.41 -46.73
C ASN A 945 -9.87 -33.12 -46.60
N ILE A 946 -9.33 -33.22 -45.39
CA ILE A 946 -7.91 -33.06 -45.10
C ILE A 946 -7.13 -34.26 -45.66
N THR A 947 -5.90 -34.00 -46.09
CA THR A 947 -4.99 -35.00 -46.63
C THR A 947 -3.69 -35.02 -45.83
N LEU A 948 -3.01 -36.16 -45.78
CA LEU A 948 -1.70 -36.31 -45.13
C LEU A 948 -0.65 -35.27 -45.55
N SER A 949 -0.78 -34.66 -46.74
CA SER A 949 0.15 -33.62 -47.19
C SER A 949 -0.10 -32.23 -46.61
N GLN A 950 -1.24 -32.03 -45.95
CA GLN A 950 -1.62 -30.79 -45.28
C GLN A 950 -1.24 -30.81 -43.80
N LEU A 951 -1.00 -32.00 -43.24
CA LEU A 951 -0.52 -32.14 -41.87
C LEU A 951 0.91 -31.64 -41.73
N VAL A 952 1.17 -30.96 -40.63
CA VAL A 952 2.48 -30.50 -40.18
C VAL A 952 2.78 -31.10 -38.82
N ASN A 953 4.05 -31.12 -38.41
CA ASN A 953 4.34 -31.53 -37.03
C ASN A 953 3.74 -30.51 -36.07
N ALA A 954 2.99 -30.99 -35.09
CA ALA A 954 2.36 -30.15 -34.08
C ALA A 954 3.43 -29.34 -33.32
N GLY A 955 3.08 -28.09 -33.00
CA GLY A 955 3.87 -27.20 -32.16
C GLY A 955 3.58 -27.43 -30.68
N GLY A 956 4.08 -26.52 -29.84
CA GLY A 956 3.72 -26.45 -28.42
C GLY A 956 4.00 -27.73 -27.60
N SER A 957 3.07 -28.00 -26.69
CA SER A 957 3.06 -29.14 -25.76
C SER A 957 2.16 -30.31 -26.20
N LEU A 958 1.48 -30.19 -27.34
CA LEU A 958 0.52 -31.18 -27.82
C LEU A 958 1.11 -32.59 -28.01
N SER A 959 0.28 -33.60 -27.79
CA SER A 959 0.62 -35.01 -28.00
C SER A 959 -0.59 -35.80 -28.48
N VAL A 960 -0.38 -36.83 -29.30
CA VAL A 960 -1.36 -37.90 -29.62
C VAL A 960 -1.64 -38.84 -28.43
N GLY A 961 -1.36 -38.43 -27.20
CA GLY A 961 -1.64 -39.31 -26.05
C GLY A 961 -0.77 -40.56 -25.84
N THR A 962 -1.06 -41.27 -24.75
CA THR A 962 -0.44 -42.55 -24.34
C THR A 962 -1.31 -43.73 -24.79
N GLY A 963 -1.08 -44.20 -26.00
CA GLY A 963 -1.83 -45.35 -26.52
C GLY A 963 -1.88 -45.36 -28.04
N SER A 964 -1.86 -44.15 -28.61
CA SER A 964 -1.87 -43.90 -30.03
C SER A 964 -0.64 -44.44 -30.73
N SER A 965 -0.84 -44.82 -31.99
CA SER A 965 0.23 -45.07 -32.94
C SER A 965 0.36 -44.01 -34.04
N ALA A 966 -0.45 -42.95 -33.95
CA ALA A 966 -0.44 -41.80 -34.83
C ALA A 966 0.86 -40.99 -34.67
N SER A 967 1.10 -40.10 -35.64
CA SER A 967 2.23 -39.19 -35.60
C SER A 967 1.80 -37.84 -35.05
N ASN A 968 2.60 -37.23 -34.18
CA ASN A 968 2.33 -35.92 -33.58
C ASN A 968 2.21 -34.77 -34.60
N GLN A 969 1.03 -34.62 -35.20
CA GLN A 969 0.79 -33.75 -36.33
C GLN A 969 -0.63 -33.19 -36.28
N ASN A 970 -0.77 -31.92 -36.68
CA ASN A 970 -2.03 -31.19 -36.78
C ASN A 970 -2.05 -30.38 -38.09
N LEU A 971 -2.93 -29.38 -38.22
CA LEU A 971 -3.02 -28.54 -39.41
C LEU A 971 -2.09 -27.32 -39.37
N CYS A 972 -1.66 -26.90 -38.18
CA CYS A 972 -0.86 -25.70 -37.99
C CYS A 972 0.14 -25.82 -36.83
N ALA A 973 1.40 -25.42 -37.09
CA ALA A 973 2.48 -25.47 -36.10
C ALA A 973 2.84 -24.10 -35.51
N GLY A 974 1.98 -23.09 -35.74
CA GLY A 974 2.13 -21.75 -35.18
C GLY A 974 1.38 -20.65 -35.96
N SER A 975 1.25 -19.44 -35.41
CA SER A 975 0.38 -18.30 -35.85
C SER A 975 0.12 -18.04 -37.33
N VAL A 976 1.02 -18.42 -38.24
CA VAL A 976 0.94 -18.01 -39.65
C VAL A 976 -0.15 -18.77 -40.42
N CYS A 977 -0.61 -19.91 -39.91
CA CYS A 977 -1.63 -20.75 -40.56
C CYS A 977 -3.02 -20.72 -39.91
N VAL A 978 -3.20 -19.99 -38.81
CA VAL A 978 -4.49 -19.76 -38.14
C VAL A 978 -5.10 -18.41 -38.47
N ASP A 979 -6.40 -18.24 -38.18
CA ASP A 979 -7.06 -16.94 -38.22
C ASP A 979 -6.97 -16.18 -36.89
N ILE A 980 -7.74 -15.10 -36.73
CA ILE A 980 -7.68 -14.26 -35.53
C ILE A 980 -8.26 -14.95 -34.28
N ASN A 981 -8.96 -16.07 -34.44
CA ASN A 981 -9.53 -16.86 -33.36
C ASN A 981 -8.84 -18.23 -33.24
N GLY A 982 -7.61 -18.40 -33.74
CA GLY A 982 -6.85 -19.66 -33.61
C GLY A 982 -7.26 -20.79 -34.54
N ILE A 983 -8.36 -20.64 -35.28
CA ILE A 983 -8.83 -21.70 -36.20
C ILE A 983 -7.88 -21.83 -37.42
N PRO A 984 -7.41 -23.04 -37.78
CA PRO A 984 -6.64 -23.27 -39.00
C PRO A 984 -7.35 -22.76 -40.26
N THR A 985 -6.69 -21.85 -40.99
CA THR A 985 -7.26 -21.20 -42.18
C THR A 985 -7.67 -22.18 -43.29
N ILE A 986 -7.16 -23.42 -43.25
CA ILE A 986 -7.40 -24.47 -44.23
C ILE A 986 -8.80 -25.10 -44.10
N VAL A 987 -9.37 -25.13 -42.89
CA VAL A 987 -10.75 -25.55 -42.62
C VAL A 987 -11.73 -24.37 -42.66
N GLY A 988 -11.20 -23.15 -42.61
CA GLY A 988 -11.97 -21.90 -42.64
C GLY A 988 -12.48 -21.51 -41.25
N ASN A 989 -13.08 -20.32 -41.15
CA ASN A 989 -13.43 -19.66 -39.88
C ASN A 989 -14.56 -20.31 -39.06
N THR A 990 -14.97 -21.53 -39.39
CA THR A 990 -15.99 -22.30 -38.65
C THR A 990 -15.45 -23.63 -38.15
N GLY A 991 -14.17 -23.93 -38.41
CA GLY A 991 -13.61 -25.26 -38.20
C GLY A 991 -14.27 -26.34 -39.05
N GLN A 992 -13.93 -27.58 -38.74
CA GLN A 992 -14.59 -28.80 -39.22
C GLN A 992 -15.44 -29.42 -38.09
N GLY A 993 -16.43 -30.23 -38.47
CA GLY A 993 -17.15 -31.06 -37.50
C GLY A 993 -16.36 -32.34 -37.12
N ILE A 994 -16.68 -32.89 -35.95
CA ILE A 994 -16.03 -34.06 -35.29
C ILE A 994 -15.78 -35.25 -36.22
N GLY A 995 -16.75 -35.63 -37.06
CA GLY A 995 -16.59 -36.79 -37.92
C GLY A 995 -16.44 -38.09 -37.13
N ASP A 996 -15.34 -38.82 -37.34
CA ASP A 996 -15.02 -40.09 -36.68
C ASP A 996 -13.94 -39.97 -35.59
N SER A 997 -13.39 -38.77 -35.31
CA SER A 997 -12.25 -38.54 -34.40
C SER A 997 -12.43 -38.96 -32.93
N GLN A 998 -13.65 -39.33 -32.54
CA GLN A 998 -13.98 -39.76 -31.17
C GLN A 998 -14.58 -41.17 -31.15
N ASN A 999 -14.26 -41.99 -32.15
CA ASN A 999 -14.82 -43.32 -32.36
C ASN A 999 -13.75 -44.37 -32.70
N ALA A 1000 -13.10 -44.90 -31.66
CA ALA A 1000 -12.02 -45.89 -31.75
C ALA A 1000 -12.35 -47.20 -32.50
N SER A 1001 -13.62 -47.39 -32.88
CA SER A 1001 -14.03 -48.51 -33.74
C SER A 1001 -13.73 -48.28 -35.22
N VAL A 1002 -13.20 -47.11 -35.61
CA VAL A 1002 -13.02 -46.68 -37.01
C VAL A 1002 -11.54 -46.66 -37.48
N SER A 1003 -10.59 -47.14 -36.68
CA SER A 1003 -9.12 -47.23 -36.94
C SER A 1003 -8.58 -47.84 -38.25
N SER A 1004 -9.38 -48.39 -39.16
CA SER A 1004 -8.85 -49.11 -40.34
C SER A 1004 -8.45 -48.21 -41.52
N GLY A 1005 -7.52 -47.30 -41.26
CA GLY A 1005 -6.64 -46.67 -42.24
C GLY A 1005 -7.20 -45.44 -42.93
N CYS A 1006 -7.65 -44.44 -42.17
CA CYS A 1006 -8.02 -43.04 -42.49
C CYS A 1006 -8.71 -42.78 -43.87
N PHE A 1007 -9.24 -43.83 -44.52
CA PHE A 1007 -10.11 -43.88 -45.70
C PHE A 1007 -10.66 -45.31 -45.81
N CYS A 1008 -11.96 -45.45 -46.06
CA CYS A 1008 -12.53 -46.76 -46.37
C CYS A 1008 -12.28 -47.14 -47.85
N TYR A 1009 -11.08 -47.64 -48.19
CA TYR A 1009 -10.81 -48.33 -49.46
C TYR A 1009 -10.23 -49.72 -49.24
N LYS A 1010 -10.89 -50.77 -49.74
CA LYS A 1010 -10.23 -52.08 -49.92
C LYS A 1010 -9.11 -51.95 -50.96
N PRO A 1011 -7.83 -52.24 -50.63
CA PRO A 1011 -6.79 -52.35 -51.64
C PRO A 1011 -7.15 -53.44 -52.66
N ALA A 1012 -6.75 -53.27 -53.92
CA ALA A 1012 -6.85 -54.34 -54.90
C ALA A 1012 -6.10 -55.57 -54.37
N THR A 1013 -6.71 -56.75 -54.43
CA THR A 1013 -6.11 -58.00 -53.93
C THR A 1013 -4.80 -58.28 -54.69
N LEU A 1014 -3.65 -58.11 -54.03
CA LEU A 1014 -2.33 -58.29 -54.66
C LEU A 1014 -1.81 -59.73 -54.61
N THR A 1015 -2.47 -60.59 -53.83
CA THR A 1015 -2.09 -62.00 -53.64
C THR A 1015 -3.31 -62.91 -53.70
N GLY A 1016 -3.21 -63.99 -54.49
CA GLY A 1016 -4.30 -64.92 -54.80
C GLY A 1016 -4.60 -64.96 -56.31
N THR A 1017 -5.57 -65.81 -56.72
CA THR A 1017 -5.98 -65.89 -58.13
C THR A 1017 -6.75 -64.63 -58.52
N VAL A 1018 -6.02 -63.62 -59.01
CA VAL A 1018 -6.57 -62.35 -59.48
C VAL A 1018 -7.33 -62.58 -60.79
N LEU A 1019 -8.65 -62.77 -60.70
CA LEU A 1019 -9.52 -62.99 -61.86
C LEU A 1019 -9.89 -61.68 -62.55
N ASP A 1020 -9.96 -61.71 -63.88
CA ASP A 1020 -10.46 -60.60 -64.68
C ASP A 1020 -11.91 -60.28 -64.30
N THR A 1021 -12.20 -59.00 -64.06
CA THR A 1021 -13.59 -58.53 -64.00
C THR A 1021 -14.15 -58.58 -65.41
N LYS A 1022 -14.98 -59.59 -65.69
CA LYS A 1022 -15.51 -59.86 -67.04
C LYS A 1022 -16.75 -59.04 -67.39
N TYR A 1023 -17.41 -58.47 -66.40
CA TYR A 1023 -18.64 -57.70 -66.56
C TYR A 1023 -18.48 -56.28 -66.04
N GLY A 1024 -19.06 -55.33 -66.75
CA GLY A 1024 -19.07 -53.95 -66.32
C GLY A 1024 -19.88 -53.02 -67.20
N ILE A 1025 -20.37 -51.94 -66.60
CA ILE A 1025 -21.10 -50.85 -67.26
C ILE A 1025 -20.28 -49.57 -67.14
N THR A 1026 -19.87 -48.99 -68.26
CA THR A 1026 -19.14 -47.70 -68.29
C THR A 1026 -19.95 -46.67 -69.08
N ALA A 1027 -20.21 -45.52 -68.46
CA ALA A 1027 -20.74 -44.34 -69.12
C ALA A 1027 -19.65 -43.55 -69.87
N LEU A 1028 -18.39 -43.98 -69.79
CA LEU A 1028 -17.23 -43.35 -70.41
C LEU A 1028 -16.84 -43.97 -71.77
N GLY A 1029 -17.59 -44.97 -72.24
CA GLY A 1029 -17.38 -45.58 -73.57
C GLY A 1029 -16.11 -46.43 -73.68
N ARG A 1030 -15.57 -46.93 -72.56
CA ARG A 1030 -14.28 -47.64 -72.52
C ARG A 1030 -14.38 -49.17 -72.61
N ALA A 1031 -15.56 -49.74 -72.84
CA ALA A 1031 -15.72 -51.19 -72.87
C ALA A 1031 -14.97 -51.86 -74.04
N GLY A 1032 -14.19 -52.90 -73.74
CA GLY A 1032 -13.57 -53.80 -74.71
C GLY A 1032 -12.07 -53.58 -74.94
N VAL A 1033 -11.47 -54.53 -75.68
CA VAL A 1033 -10.03 -54.65 -75.94
C VAL A 1033 -9.40 -53.42 -76.60
N ASN A 1034 -10.16 -52.68 -77.41
CA ASN A 1034 -9.66 -51.52 -78.15
C ASN A 1034 -9.66 -50.22 -77.34
N SER A 1035 -10.14 -50.25 -76.09
CA SER A 1035 -10.37 -49.07 -75.25
C SER A 1035 -9.80 -49.23 -73.84
N GLY A 1036 -8.56 -49.75 -73.74
CA GLY A 1036 -7.86 -49.93 -72.46
C GLY A 1036 -8.22 -51.21 -71.70
N ASN A 1037 -8.88 -52.16 -72.38
CA ASN A 1037 -9.22 -53.48 -71.85
C ASN A 1037 -10.15 -53.44 -70.62
N TRP A 1038 -10.95 -52.39 -70.49
CA TRP A 1038 -11.97 -52.27 -69.44
C TRP A 1038 -13.19 -53.16 -69.76
N PRO A 1039 -13.83 -53.85 -68.78
CA PRO A 1039 -13.57 -53.80 -67.33
C PRO A 1039 -12.47 -54.76 -66.85
N MET A 1040 -11.89 -55.59 -67.72
CA MET A 1040 -10.88 -56.59 -67.37
C MET A 1040 -9.56 -56.01 -66.85
N VAL A 1041 -9.33 -54.71 -67.03
CA VAL A 1041 -8.25 -53.94 -66.37
C VAL A 1041 -8.49 -53.80 -64.86
N ARG A 1042 -9.74 -53.89 -64.41
CA ARG A 1042 -10.11 -54.12 -63.02
C ARG A 1042 -10.10 -55.62 -62.78
N LYS A 1043 -9.52 -56.02 -61.65
CA LYS A 1043 -9.40 -57.42 -61.27
C LYS A 1043 -10.05 -57.62 -59.91
N GLY A 1044 -10.53 -58.84 -59.66
CA GLY A 1044 -11.09 -59.22 -58.36
C GLY A 1044 -12.55 -58.79 -58.12
N ALA A 1045 -13.15 -57.97 -59.00
CA ALA A 1045 -14.57 -57.63 -58.91
C ALA A 1045 -15.43 -58.54 -59.82
N TRP A 1046 -16.65 -58.88 -59.36
CA TRP A 1046 -17.65 -59.59 -60.17
C TRP A 1046 -18.30 -58.69 -61.23
N THR A 1047 -18.42 -57.39 -60.96
CA THR A 1047 -18.88 -56.36 -61.89
C THR A 1047 -18.18 -55.03 -61.61
N ALA A 1048 -17.81 -54.29 -62.66
CA ALA A 1048 -17.28 -52.93 -62.56
C ALA A 1048 -18.27 -51.89 -63.08
N LEU A 1049 -18.55 -50.83 -62.31
CA LEU A 1049 -19.36 -49.70 -62.74
C LEU A 1049 -18.48 -48.45 -62.84
N GLU A 1050 -18.67 -47.63 -63.88
CA GLU A 1050 -17.83 -46.46 -64.11
C GLU A 1050 -18.60 -45.30 -64.77
N ALA A 1051 -18.52 -44.10 -64.19
CA ALA A 1051 -19.05 -42.86 -64.77
C ALA A 1051 -18.28 -41.64 -64.22
N LYS A 1052 -18.32 -40.51 -64.95
CA LYS A 1052 -17.74 -39.21 -64.49
C LYS A 1052 -18.73 -38.36 -63.70
N THR A 1053 -20.00 -38.37 -64.11
CA THR A 1053 -21.03 -37.45 -63.59
C THR A 1053 -22.42 -38.09 -63.51
N LYS A 1054 -22.54 -39.40 -63.75
CA LYS A 1054 -23.83 -40.10 -63.75
C LYS A 1054 -23.86 -41.10 -62.60
N GLY A 1055 -24.90 -41.03 -61.78
CA GLY A 1055 -25.16 -42.04 -60.74
C GLY A 1055 -25.62 -43.37 -61.33
N PHE A 1056 -25.42 -44.44 -60.58
CA PHE A 1056 -26.06 -45.73 -60.85
C PHE A 1056 -27.49 -45.69 -60.31
N VAL A 1057 -28.47 -45.65 -61.21
CA VAL A 1057 -29.89 -45.60 -60.84
C VAL A 1057 -30.49 -46.99 -60.99
N VAL A 1058 -30.87 -47.59 -59.86
CA VAL A 1058 -31.68 -48.82 -59.82
C VAL A 1058 -33.15 -48.47 -59.74
N ASN A 1059 -34.02 -49.36 -60.23
CA ASN A 1059 -35.45 -49.20 -60.06
C ASN A 1059 -35.79 -49.23 -58.57
N ARG A 1060 -36.43 -48.17 -58.08
CA ARG A 1060 -36.95 -48.10 -56.71
C ARG A 1060 -38.38 -48.64 -56.71
N ILE A 1061 -38.66 -49.61 -55.84
CA ILE A 1061 -39.94 -50.28 -55.73
C ILE A 1061 -40.51 -49.95 -54.34
N PRO A 1062 -41.69 -49.29 -54.28
CA PRO A 1062 -42.23 -48.75 -53.03
C PRO A 1062 -42.44 -49.75 -51.89
N THR A 1063 -42.71 -51.03 -52.17
CA THR A 1063 -42.98 -52.03 -51.12
C THR A 1063 -42.27 -53.35 -51.34
N THR A 1064 -41.91 -54.04 -50.26
CA THR A 1064 -41.32 -55.39 -50.30
C THR A 1064 -42.27 -56.40 -50.93
N ALA A 1065 -43.57 -56.22 -50.75
CA ALA A 1065 -44.58 -57.03 -51.41
C ALA A 1065 -44.51 -56.92 -52.95
N GLN A 1066 -44.25 -55.72 -53.48
CA GLN A 1066 -44.09 -55.49 -54.92
C GLN A 1066 -42.79 -56.10 -55.45
N VAL A 1067 -41.69 -56.04 -54.69
CA VAL A 1067 -40.43 -56.72 -55.05
C VAL A 1067 -40.64 -58.23 -55.16
N ASN A 1068 -41.35 -58.83 -54.20
CA ASN A 1068 -41.66 -60.26 -54.21
C ASN A 1068 -42.70 -60.67 -55.28
N ALA A 1069 -43.46 -59.71 -55.83
CA ALA A 1069 -44.47 -59.95 -56.87
C ALA A 1069 -43.91 -59.86 -58.31
N ILE A 1070 -42.60 -59.60 -58.48
CA ILE A 1070 -41.94 -59.64 -59.79
C ILE A 1070 -42.14 -61.04 -60.40
N ALA A 1071 -42.85 -61.12 -61.52
CA ALA A 1071 -43.35 -62.39 -62.06
C ALA A 1071 -42.24 -63.35 -62.55
N ILE A 1072 -41.09 -62.81 -62.96
CA ILE A 1072 -39.97 -63.57 -63.52
C ILE A 1072 -38.65 -62.90 -63.06
N PRO A 1073 -38.24 -63.04 -61.79
CA PRO A 1073 -36.95 -62.53 -61.33
C PRO A 1073 -35.82 -63.39 -61.91
N VAL A 1074 -34.70 -62.76 -62.28
CA VAL A 1074 -33.51 -63.45 -62.79
C VAL A 1074 -32.36 -63.25 -61.81
N GLU A 1075 -31.47 -64.24 -61.70
CA GLU A 1075 -30.28 -64.14 -60.86
C GLU A 1075 -29.47 -62.88 -61.21
N GLY A 1076 -29.10 -62.11 -60.18
CA GLY A 1076 -28.41 -60.84 -60.31
C GLY A 1076 -29.31 -59.63 -60.60
N MET A 1077 -30.63 -59.80 -60.69
CA MET A 1077 -31.56 -58.66 -60.78
C MET A 1077 -31.45 -57.80 -59.51
N MET A 1078 -31.38 -56.48 -59.66
CA MET A 1078 -31.22 -55.52 -58.56
C MET A 1078 -32.38 -54.52 -58.54
N VAL A 1079 -32.90 -54.24 -57.34
CA VAL A 1079 -33.92 -53.20 -57.10
C VAL A 1079 -33.62 -52.49 -55.79
N TYR A 1080 -34.04 -51.24 -55.63
CA TYR A 1080 -34.07 -50.59 -54.31
C TYR A 1080 -35.45 -50.79 -53.72
N ASP A 1081 -35.56 -51.46 -52.59
CA ASP A 1081 -36.82 -51.65 -51.87
C ASP A 1081 -37.01 -50.47 -50.91
N GLU A 1082 -37.98 -49.60 -51.20
CA GLU A 1082 -38.18 -48.38 -50.40
C GLU A 1082 -38.81 -48.67 -49.02
N GLU A 1083 -39.51 -49.80 -48.86
CA GLU A 1083 -40.10 -50.21 -47.58
C GLU A 1083 -39.08 -50.90 -46.67
N ALA A 1084 -38.18 -51.70 -47.25
CA ALA A 1084 -37.09 -52.34 -46.51
C ALA A 1084 -35.81 -51.47 -46.42
N ASP A 1085 -35.83 -50.28 -47.04
CA ASP A 1085 -34.73 -49.31 -47.16
C ASP A 1085 -33.37 -49.94 -47.50
N CYS A 1086 -33.36 -50.81 -48.52
CA CYS A 1086 -32.16 -51.56 -48.88
C CYS A 1086 -32.06 -51.81 -50.38
N LEU A 1087 -30.82 -51.97 -50.89
CA LEU A 1087 -30.59 -52.56 -52.21
C LEU A 1087 -30.86 -54.07 -52.13
N LYS A 1088 -31.85 -54.58 -52.87
CA LYS A 1088 -32.11 -56.01 -52.98
C LYS A 1088 -31.50 -56.60 -54.24
N ILE A 1089 -30.84 -57.73 -54.12
CA ILE A 1089 -30.35 -58.55 -55.25
C ILE A 1089 -31.04 -59.92 -55.21
N TYR A 1090 -31.56 -60.35 -56.35
CA TYR A 1090 -32.11 -61.70 -56.48
C TYR A 1090 -30.97 -62.69 -56.71
N THR A 1091 -30.66 -63.52 -55.72
CA THR A 1091 -29.50 -64.44 -55.77
C THR A 1091 -29.78 -65.75 -55.05
N THR A 1092 -28.89 -66.72 -55.20
CA THR A 1092 -28.99 -68.03 -54.54
C THR A 1092 -28.78 -67.88 -53.04
N VAL A 1093 -29.53 -68.61 -52.22
CA VAL A 1093 -29.26 -68.68 -50.76
C VAL A 1093 -28.43 -69.90 -50.35
N ASP A 1094 -28.17 -70.83 -51.28
CA ASP A 1094 -27.62 -72.15 -50.99
C ASP A 1094 -26.64 -72.66 -52.06
N ASN A 1095 -25.96 -71.77 -52.79
CA ASN A 1095 -25.03 -72.12 -53.88
C ASN A 1095 -25.68 -72.95 -55.00
N GLY A 1096 -26.94 -72.64 -55.36
CA GLY A 1096 -27.47 -72.93 -56.69
C GLY A 1096 -28.80 -73.69 -56.76
N MET A 1097 -29.56 -73.84 -55.67
CA MET A 1097 -30.84 -74.58 -55.71
C MET A 1097 -32.06 -73.76 -55.28
N THR A 1098 -31.90 -72.69 -54.50
CA THR A 1098 -33.00 -71.82 -54.08
C THR A 1098 -32.63 -70.34 -54.23
N PHE A 1099 -33.56 -69.55 -54.77
CA PHE A 1099 -33.36 -68.12 -55.07
C PHE A 1099 -34.37 -67.26 -54.32
N SER A 1100 -33.90 -66.14 -53.78
CA SER A 1100 -34.74 -65.13 -53.14
C SER A 1100 -34.11 -63.74 -53.22
N TRP A 1101 -34.92 -62.72 -52.97
CA TRP A 1101 -34.44 -61.34 -52.85
C TRP A 1101 -33.70 -61.16 -51.52
N GLN A 1102 -32.42 -60.80 -51.59
CA GLN A 1102 -31.56 -60.56 -50.45
C GLN A 1102 -31.31 -59.06 -50.28
N CYS A 1103 -31.58 -58.51 -49.09
CA CYS A 1103 -31.16 -57.14 -48.75
C CYS A 1103 -29.65 -57.11 -48.58
N PHE A 1104 -29.02 -56.13 -49.22
CA PHE A 1104 -27.67 -55.70 -48.95
C PHE A 1104 -27.77 -54.45 -48.07
N ASN A 1105 -28.01 -54.68 -46.77
CA ASN A 1105 -28.18 -53.66 -45.74
C ASN A 1105 -26.96 -53.55 -44.81
N THR A 1106 -26.02 -54.48 -44.90
CA THR A 1106 -24.75 -54.39 -44.19
C THR A 1106 -23.75 -53.67 -45.09
N GLN A 1107 -23.28 -52.50 -44.66
CA GLN A 1107 -22.06 -51.92 -45.18
C GLN A 1107 -20.93 -52.83 -44.73
N ALA A 1108 -20.50 -53.74 -45.60
CA ALA A 1108 -19.45 -54.68 -45.26
C ALA A 1108 -18.09 -54.03 -45.52
N CYS A 1109 -17.36 -53.72 -44.45
CA CYS A 1109 -15.95 -54.08 -44.37
C CYS A 1109 -15.89 -55.44 -43.67
N PRO A 1110 -15.84 -56.56 -44.41
CA PRO A 1110 -15.68 -57.86 -43.77
C PRO A 1110 -14.21 -58.07 -43.42
N ASP A 1111 -14.01 -58.34 -42.13
CA ASP A 1111 -12.78 -58.62 -41.41
C ASP A 1111 -12.09 -59.94 -41.81
N TYR A 1112 -10.77 -59.98 -41.54
CA TYR A 1112 -9.85 -61.12 -41.45
C TYR A 1112 -9.54 -61.93 -42.72
#